data_AF-A0ABD2BNK6-F1
#
_entry.id   AF-A0ABD2BNK6-F1
#
_cell.length_a   1.000
_cell.length_b   1.000
_cell.length_c   1.000
_cell.angle_alpha   90.00
_cell.angle_beta   90.00
_cell.angle_gamma   90.00
#
_symmetry.space_group_name_H-M   'P 1'
#
loop_
_entity.id
_entity.type
_entity.pdbx_description
1 polymer ?
#
loop_
_entity_poly.entity_id
_entity_poly.type
_entity_poly.pdbx_seq_one_letter_code
_entity_poly.pdbx_strand_id
1 'polypeptide(L)'
;MLGRKVSWLMWFLLVGRTFDLGNAAIDVSSTNDTTTKINRSMNSDHDKKNSSDLTSSESSYNSIYGYSIQNFFPVTWMFNTFSTSPPVIPIWPPPQQMTCGDTFNGRCQKSRYRSFDGTCNNLYNPTWGAANTRYGRLLLPNYADGIQTPTGSITGSELPLSRLVSFTLFPSVTIKDNKLTLAAMQWGQIITHDMALIAGTTQSNPHTTQCCTPDGRLLDTLSHDSKCYPLVIPYNDPDYSKSNIQCVNFVRSTTDLDRGCKLRYSPAAEQLTVVTHYLDLSIVYGSSDQVANNLRAYIAGRMRVDIRSNREWPPAATNKSNTCNLSSPDEVCYQAGDTRVNQNTQLTVLQILLLREHNRIAGILANLNPHWSDETIYQETRRIVIAEHQHISYYEWLPLFLGIKQTYDNKILYNTHDYVNDYDFRVDPSVLNEHSTAAFRYFHSLIAGYLQLINEERKSVPFPLRLSDYLNKPSIIEKNDNMDELTRGLSFQAQLASDRFFDEEITLYLFKGNKPLGEDLRAVDIQRNRDHGLASYNDFREYCNLGRAKDWNDFSDYISYDNIQKLASLYAHPDDVDLTVGGSLEEHVPGTLSGPTFLSILLEQFYRTRVGDRFWYETGDPDVAFTKEQLKEIRKASISKLLCNNGDNIQLMQRKGFEFVSDLNPLAKCTDLPDIDLSLWKDYRSEGNNIYQSIFDYYTNLKNEIKSIF
;
A
#
# COMPACT_ATOMS: atom_id res chain seq x y z
N MET A 1 55.97 -34.86 22.86
CA MET A 1 55.94 -35.39 24.24
C MET A 1 55.99 -34.22 25.22
N LEU A 2 55.04 -34.22 26.15
CA LEU A 2 54.97 -33.54 27.47
C LEU A 2 55.74 -32.24 27.75
N GLY A 3 55.03 -31.27 28.35
CA GLY A 3 55.66 -30.37 29.34
C GLY A 3 54.86 -29.15 29.86
N ARG A 4 53.91 -29.40 30.79
CA ARG A 4 53.55 -28.62 32.03
C ARG A 4 53.26 -27.09 31.97
N LYS A 5 52.04 -26.67 32.37
CA LYS A 5 51.59 -25.99 33.63
C LYS A 5 52.15 -24.55 33.82
N VAL A 6 51.37 -23.51 34.17
CA VAL A 6 50.71 -23.23 35.47
C VAL A 6 49.75 -22.02 35.35
N SER A 7 48.63 -22.08 36.07
CA SER A 7 47.57 -21.07 36.37
C SER A 7 48.06 -19.91 37.23
N TRP A 8 47.39 -18.73 37.24
CA TRP A 8 46.94 -18.07 38.49
C TRP A 8 45.83 -17.03 38.19
N LEU A 9 44.85 -17.02 39.09
CA LEU A 9 43.64 -16.22 39.15
C LEU A 9 43.70 -15.48 40.50
N MET A 10 43.30 -14.21 40.61
CA MET A 10 42.65 -13.76 41.86
C MET A 10 41.86 -12.46 41.71
N TRP A 11 40.72 -12.50 42.39
CA TRP A 11 39.63 -11.54 42.58
C TRP A 11 39.73 -10.87 43.97
N PHE A 12 38.99 -9.76 44.17
CA PHE A 12 38.14 -9.36 45.33
C PHE A 12 37.99 -7.81 45.30
N LEU A 13 36.82 -7.18 45.08
CA LEU A 13 35.66 -6.91 45.98
C LEU A 13 36.08 -6.25 47.32
N LEU A 14 35.47 -5.18 47.87
CA LEU A 14 34.03 -4.97 48.15
C LEU A 14 33.78 -3.58 48.86
N VAL A 15 32.48 -3.22 48.99
CA VAL A 15 31.78 -2.29 49.94
C VAL A 15 31.80 -0.77 49.62
N GLY A 16 30.69 -0.01 49.66
CA GLY A 16 29.27 -0.26 49.94
C GLY A 16 28.52 1.01 50.42
N ARG A 17 27.17 0.88 50.51
CA ARG A 17 26.13 1.78 51.12
C ARG A 17 25.60 2.94 50.26
N THR A 18 24.31 3.21 49.97
CA THR A 18 22.92 2.93 50.45
C THR A 18 22.24 4.19 51.04
N PHE A 19 20.93 4.36 50.69
CA PHE A 19 19.87 5.25 51.25
C PHE A 19 19.94 6.74 50.88
N ASP A 20 18.87 7.52 50.65
CA ASP A 20 17.41 7.47 50.92
C ASP A 20 16.71 8.51 49.99
N LEU A 21 15.55 8.25 49.35
CA LEU A 21 14.13 8.48 49.75
C LEU A 21 13.62 9.94 49.83
N GLY A 22 12.44 10.15 49.21
CA GLY A 22 11.40 11.12 49.58
C GLY A 22 11.34 12.42 48.75
N ASN A 23 10.21 13.08 48.50
CA ASN A 23 8.77 12.79 48.57
C ASN A 23 8.04 14.08 48.07
N ALA A 24 6.71 14.02 47.95
CA ALA A 24 5.73 15.11 47.79
C ALA A 24 5.51 15.62 46.35
N ALA A 25 4.35 15.47 45.68
CA ALA A 25 2.95 15.73 46.04
C ALA A 25 2.68 17.19 46.42
N ILE A 26 1.84 17.90 45.64
CA ILE A 26 0.71 18.71 46.12
C ILE A 26 -0.22 19.03 44.92
N ASP A 27 -1.48 19.04 45.29
CA ASP A 27 -2.75 19.08 44.59
C ASP A 27 -3.25 20.53 44.37
N VAL A 28 -4.49 20.65 43.86
CA VAL A 28 -5.49 21.74 44.08
C VAL A 28 -5.99 22.48 42.81
N SER A 29 -7.14 21.98 42.31
CA SER A 29 -8.45 22.67 42.11
C SER A 29 -8.59 23.83 41.10
N SER A 30 -9.74 24.21 40.54
CA SER A 30 -11.12 23.69 40.34
C SER A 30 -11.94 24.82 39.66
N THR A 31 -13.15 24.51 39.14
CA THR A 31 -14.30 25.40 38.78
C THR A 31 -14.17 26.23 37.48
N ASN A 32 -15.19 26.53 36.66
CA ASN A 32 -16.65 26.32 36.54
C ASN A 32 -17.01 26.59 35.05
N ASP A 33 -17.85 25.80 34.38
CA ASP A 33 -19.30 25.99 34.18
C ASP A 33 -19.71 27.29 33.45
N THR A 34 -20.25 27.20 32.22
CA THR A 34 -21.52 27.85 31.80
C THR A 34 -21.91 27.59 30.34
N THR A 35 -23.23 27.51 30.18
CA THR A 35 -24.07 27.30 29.02
C THR A 35 -24.22 28.57 28.16
N THR A 36 -24.47 28.42 26.85
CA THR A 36 -25.41 29.31 26.13
C THR A 36 -25.96 28.70 24.84
N LYS A 37 -27.29 28.62 24.78
CA LYS A 37 -28.11 28.51 23.55
C LYS A 37 -28.08 29.85 22.81
N ILE A 38 -28.26 29.86 21.49
CA ILE A 38 -29.14 30.80 20.76
C ILE A 38 -29.57 30.20 19.40
N ASN A 39 -30.86 30.39 19.11
CA ASN A 39 -31.65 30.02 17.92
C ASN A 39 -31.50 31.00 16.73
N ARG A 40 -32.01 30.53 15.57
CA ARG A 40 -32.71 31.24 14.45
C ARG A 40 -31.92 31.26 13.13
N SER A 41 -32.51 31.15 11.94
CA SER A 41 -33.86 30.87 11.40
C SER A 41 -33.68 30.75 9.88
N MET A 42 -34.18 29.71 9.20
CA MET A 42 -35.36 29.74 8.30
C MET A 42 -35.67 31.06 7.56
N ASN A 43 -35.56 31.00 6.22
CA ASN A 43 -36.50 31.42 5.15
C ASN A 43 -35.89 30.92 3.81
N SER A 44 -36.51 30.09 2.97
CA SER A 44 -37.69 30.34 2.10
C SER A 44 -37.44 31.54 1.17
N ASP A 45 -37.66 31.53 -0.15
CA ASP A 45 -38.64 30.84 -0.98
C ASP A 45 -38.34 31.09 -2.48
N HIS A 46 -39.08 30.37 -3.34
CA HIS A 46 -39.50 30.75 -4.71
C HIS A 46 -38.46 30.67 -5.85
N ASP A 47 -38.78 30.24 -7.08
CA ASP A 47 -40.05 29.81 -7.69
C ASP A 47 -39.76 29.05 -9.01
N LYS A 48 -40.61 28.06 -9.31
CA LYS A 48 -41.32 27.82 -10.58
C LYS A 48 -40.67 28.21 -11.93
N LYS A 49 -40.66 27.28 -12.89
CA LYS A 49 -41.77 26.91 -13.82
C LYS A 49 -41.25 26.44 -15.19
N ASN A 50 -41.92 25.39 -15.69
CA ASN A 50 -42.26 25.06 -17.09
C ASN A 50 -41.14 24.91 -18.13
N SER A 51 -41.27 24.15 -19.21
CA SER A 51 -42.05 23.00 -19.71
C SER A 51 -41.72 22.99 -21.21
N SER A 52 -41.85 21.83 -21.87
CA SER A 52 -42.20 21.69 -23.31
C SER A 52 -41.18 22.25 -24.33
N ASP A 53 -40.83 21.63 -25.45
CA ASP A 53 -41.39 20.51 -26.19
C ASP A 53 -40.57 20.35 -27.50
N LEU A 54 -40.88 19.29 -28.26
CA LEU A 54 -40.74 19.17 -29.74
C LEU A 54 -39.31 18.91 -30.30
N THR A 55 -38.94 17.68 -30.73
CA THR A 55 -39.35 16.83 -31.88
C THR A 55 -38.39 16.90 -33.07
N SER A 56 -38.03 15.71 -33.59
CA SER A 56 -37.75 15.36 -35.00
C SER A 56 -36.59 16.09 -35.71
N SER A 57 -35.79 15.53 -36.61
CA SER A 57 -35.86 14.35 -37.48
C SER A 57 -34.50 14.23 -38.21
N GLU A 58 -34.17 13.01 -38.64
CA GLU A 58 -33.54 12.61 -39.93
C GLU A 58 -32.39 13.48 -40.51
N SER A 59 -31.24 12.93 -40.90
CA SER A 59 -31.11 11.99 -42.02
C SER A 59 -29.64 11.62 -42.28
N SER A 60 -29.42 10.33 -42.62
CA SER A 60 -28.45 9.70 -43.54
C SER A 60 -27.23 10.46 -44.10
N TYR A 61 -26.08 9.76 -44.21
CA TYR A 61 -25.44 9.45 -45.51
C TYR A 61 -24.39 8.31 -45.41
N ASN A 62 -24.33 7.50 -46.48
CA ASN A 62 -23.56 6.27 -46.73
C ASN A 62 -22.04 6.46 -46.97
N SER A 63 -21.25 5.40 -46.74
CA SER A 63 -20.53 4.55 -47.75
C SER A 63 -19.42 3.74 -47.05
N ILE A 64 -19.45 2.39 -47.03
CA ILE A 64 -18.96 1.40 -48.02
C ILE A 64 -17.47 1.57 -48.39
N TYR A 65 -16.62 0.61 -47.98
CA TYR A 65 -15.89 -0.31 -48.87
C TYR A 65 -15.20 -1.39 -48.03
N GLY A 66 -15.41 -2.67 -48.38
CA GLY A 66 -14.71 -3.82 -47.82
C GLY A 66 -13.65 -4.36 -48.75
N TYR A 67 -12.79 -5.25 -48.25
CA TYR A 67 -12.11 -6.27 -49.06
C TYR A 67 -11.85 -7.52 -48.20
N SER A 68 -12.21 -8.67 -48.78
CA SER A 68 -11.93 -10.03 -48.30
C SER A 68 -10.80 -10.62 -49.14
N ILE A 69 -9.89 -11.40 -48.54
CA ILE A 69 -9.12 -12.42 -49.25
C ILE A 69 -9.05 -13.68 -48.39
N GLN A 70 -9.57 -14.79 -48.93
CA GLN A 70 -9.35 -16.17 -48.49
C GLN A 70 -8.05 -16.70 -49.09
N ASN A 71 -7.36 -17.62 -48.39
CA ASN A 71 -6.59 -18.69 -49.03
C ASN A 71 -6.44 -19.90 -48.08
N PHE A 72 -6.30 -21.08 -48.70
CA PHE A 72 -6.69 -22.41 -48.22
C PHE A 72 -5.49 -23.39 -48.19
N PHE A 73 -5.53 -24.37 -47.28
CA PHE A 73 -4.86 -25.71 -47.22
C PHE A 73 -3.36 -25.87 -46.84
N PRO A 74 -2.91 -27.06 -46.34
CA PRO A 74 -3.63 -28.24 -45.84
C PRO A 74 -3.17 -28.78 -44.46
N VAL A 75 -3.99 -29.70 -43.95
CA VAL A 75 -3.86 -30.49 -42.71
C VAL A 75 -2.97 -31.73 -42.96
N THR A 76 -2.09 -32.05 -42.01
CA THR A 76 -1.57 -33.41 -41.80
C THR A 76 -1.87 -33.86 -40.37
N TRP A 77 -2.42 -35.07 -40.28
CA TRP A 77 -2.91 -35.72 -39.07
C TRP A 77 -1.78 -36.47 -38.35
N MET A 78 -1.65 -36.30 -37.04
CA MET A 78 -1.18 -37.37 -36.15
C MET A 78 -2.02 -37.38 -34.87
N PHE A 79 -2.52 -38.57 -34.56
CA PHE A 79 -3.37 -38.91 -33.44
C PHE A 79 -2.57 -38.95 -32.12
N ASN A 80 -3.14 -38.44 -31.02
CA ASN A 80 -3.40 -39.25 -29.82
C ASN A 80 -4.23 -38.48 -28.76
N THR A 81 -5.43 -39.02 -28.55
CA THR A 81 -6.20 -39.18 -27.31
C THR A 81 -5.77 -38.40 -26.06
N PHE A 82 -6.62 -37.49 -25.58
CA PHE A 82 -7.14 -37.46 -24.21
C PHE A 82 -8.46 -36.68 -24.19
N SER A 83 -9.42 -37.18 -23.40
CA SER A 83 -10.76 -36.61 -23.18
C SER A 83 -10.69 -35.14 -22.76
N THR A 84 -11.26 -34.25 -23.58
CA THR A 84 -11.53 -32.86 -23.22
C THR A 84 -13.04 -32.64 -23.24
N SER A 85 -13.64 -32.54 -22.05
CA SER A 85 -14.86 -31.74 -21.94
C SER A 85 -14.42 -30.27 -22.01
N PRO A 86 -14.94 -29.44 -22.92
CA PRO A 86 -14.59 -28.04 -22.94
C PRO A 86 -15.09 -27.38 -21.66
N PRO A 87 -14.31 -26.48 -21.03
CA PRO A 87 -14.82 -25.68 -19.92
C PRO A 87 -15.97 -24.84 -20.46
N VAL A 88 -17.15 -24.97 -19.85
CA VAL A 88 -18.27 -24.06 -20.09
C VAL A 88 -17.86 -22.73 -19.47
N ILE A 89 -17.26 -21.86 -20.27
CA ILE A 89 -17.02 -20.46 -19.91
C ILE A 89 -18.39 -19.77 -20.01
N PRO A 90 -18.97 -19.26 -18.91
CA PRO A 90 -20.17 -18.44 -19.02
C PRO A 90 -19.79 -17.18 -19.80
N ILE A 91 -20.35 -17.00 -20.99
CA ILE A 91 -20.20 -15.78 -21.78
C ILE A 91 -21.04 -14.71 -21.09
N TRP A 92 -20.47 -14.05 -20.08
CA TRP A 92 -20.98 -12.77 -19.61
C TRP A 92 -20.49 -11.68 -20.58
N PRO A 93 -21.32 -10.69 -20.95
CA PRO A 93 -20.81 -9.50 -21.63
C PRO A 93 -19.66 -8.94 -20.79
N PRO A 94 -18.58 -8.43 -21.41
CA PRO A 94 -17.47 -7.86 -20.64
C PRO A 94 -18.06 -6.80 -19.71
N PRO A 95 -17.82 -6.88 -18.39
CA PRO A 95 -18.31 -5.87 -17.48
C PRO A 95 -17.84 -4.52 -17.99
N GLN A 96 -18.75 -3.55 -18.14
CA GLN A 96 -18.38 -2.17 -18.44
C GLN A 96 -17.34 -1.77 -17.40
N GLN A 97 -16.11 -1.57 -17.84
CA GLN A 97 -15.01 -1.23 -16.95
C GLN A 97 -15.37 0.07 -16.24
N MET A 98 -15.46 0.02 -14.91
CA MET A 98 -15.77 1.18 -14.10
C MET A 98 -14.77 2.29 -14.42
N THR A 99 -15.26 3.43 -14.88
CA THR A 99 -14.40 4.52 -15.35
C THR A 99 -13.91 5.35 -14.18
N CYS A 100 -14.83 5.80 -13.31
CA CYS A 100 -14.55 6.74 -12.22
C CYS A 100 -15.37 6.48 -10.93
N GLY A 101 -16.08 5.34 -10.86
CA GLY A 101 -16.91 4.99 -9.70
C GLY A 101 -18.30 5.62 -9.65
N ASP A 102 -18.75 6.27 -10.73
CA ASP A 102 -20.00 7.04 -10.73
C ASP A 102 -21.26 6.19 -10.90
N THR A 103 -21.14 5.00 -11.47
CA THR A 103 -22.28 4.12 -11.74
C THR A 103 -22.02 2.70 -11.26
N PHE A 104 -23.04 2.11 -10.66
CA PHE A 104 -23.09 0.69 -10.34
C PHE A 104 -24.39 0.12 -10.89
N ASN A 105 -24.29 -0.69 -11.94
CA ASN A 105 -25.46 -1.15 -12.72
C ASN A 105 -26.15 -2.38 -12.09
N GLY A 106 -26.01 -2.61 -10.78
CA GLY A 106 -26.52 -3.79 -10.09
C GLY A 106 -27.07 -3.48 -8.69
N ARG A 107 -27.52 -4.52 -8.00
CA ARG A 107 -27.75 -4.49 -6.55
C ARG A 107 -26.68 -5.31 -5.88
N CYS A 108 -26.13 -4.81 -4.79
CA CYS A 108 -25.17 -5.59 -4.01
C CYS A 108 -25.85 -6.82 -3.42
N GLN A 109 -25.26 -7.98 -3.71
CA GLN A 109 -25.60 -9.21 -3.01
C GLN A 109 -24.74 -9.31 -1.77
N LYS A 110 -25.36 -9.64 -0.63
CA LYS A 110 -24.61 -9.97 0.57
C LYS A 110 -23.75 -11.20 0.29
N SER A 111 -22.45 -11.04 0.47
CA SER A 111 -21.45 -12.08 0.28
C SER A 111 -20.56 -12.13 1.52
N ARG A 112 -20.15 -13.36 1.87
CA ARG A 112 -19.14 -13.63 2.89
C ARG A 112 -17.75 -13.13 2.47
N TYR A 113 -17.50 -13.05 1.18
CA TYR A 113 -16.19 -12.70 0.60
C TYR A 113 -16.23 -11.35 -0.12
N ARG A 114 -15.10 -10.64 -0.05
CA ARG A 114 -14.84 -9.37 -0.75
C ARG A 114 -14.83 -9.61 -2.27
N SER A 115 -15.36 -8.67 -3.05
CA SER A 115 -15.04 -8.65 -4.49
C SER A 115 -13.56 -8.31 -4.68
N PHE A 116 -13.03 -8.51 -5.89
CA PHE A 116 -11.64 -8.13 -6.19
C PHE A 116 -11.50 -6.64 -6.51
N ASP A 117 -12.54 -6.02 -7.04
CA ASP A 117 -12.54 -4.59 -7.38
C ASP A 117 -12.99 -3.69 -6.22
N GLY A 118 -13.29 -4.25 -5.04
CA GLY A 118 -13.72 -3.53 -3.85
C GLY A 118 -15.20 -3.10 -3.84
N THR A 119 -15.96 -3.36 -4.92
CA THR A 119 -17.39 -3.05 -4.95
C THR A 119 -18.20 -3.82 -3.89
N CYS A 120 -19.33 -3.25 -3.48
CA CYS A 120 -20.24 -3.87 -2.51
C CYS A 120 -19.65 -4.18 -1.13
N ASN A 121 -18.53 -3.57 -0.78
CA ASN A 121 -18.13 -3.42 0.60
C ASN A 121 -19.18 -2.56 1.33
N ASN A 122 -19.39 -1.33 0.87
CA ASN A 122 -20.51 -0.50 1.30
C ASN A 122 -21.77 -0.87 0.51
N LEU A 123 -22.81 -1.34 1.21
CA LEU A 123 -24.06 -1.80 0.56
C LEU A 123 -24.96 -0.65 0.09
N TYR A 124 -24.78 0.56 0.62
CA TYR A 124 -25.56 1.76 0.26
C TYR A 124 -24.88 2.57 -0.84
N ASN A 125 -23.54 2.59 -0.85
CA ASN A 125 -22.71 3.22 -1.87
C ASN A 125 -21.76 2.17 -2.48
N PRO A 126 -22.23 1.33 -3.43
CA PRO A 126 -21.50 0.16 -3.91
C PRO A 126 -20.11 0.40 -4.47
N THR A 127 -19.80 1.61 -4.94
CA THR A 127 -18.51 1.98 -5.55
C THR A 127 -17.53 2.63 -4.58
N TRP A 128 -17.95 2.92 -3.33
CA TRP A 128 -17.05 3.46 -2.32
C TRP A 128 -15.92 2.48 -2.02
N GLY A 129 -14.69 2.98 -2.12
CA GLY A 129 -13.47 2.19 -1.95
C GLY A 129 -13.13 1.21 -3.06
N ALA A 130 -13.88 1.22 -4.18
CA ALA A 130 -13.62 0.35 -5.31
C ALA A 130 -12.44 0.85 -6.18
N ALA A 131 -11.83 -0.04 -6.96
CA ALA A 131 -10.75 0.30 -7.89
C ALA A 131 -11.26 1.11 -9.09
N ASN A 132 -10.39 1.89 -9.74
CA ASN A 132 -10.76 2.79 -10.85
C ASN A 132 -11.76 3.88 -10.43
N THR A 133 -11.54 4.46 -9.25
CA THR A 133 -12.36 5.53 -8.68
C THR A 133 -11.48 6.71 -8.23
N ARG A 134 -12.11 7.82 -7.87
CA ARG A 134 -11.41 9.03 -7.40
C ARG A 134 -10.78 8.81 -6.03
N TYR A 135 -9.67 9.51 -5.79
CA TYR A 135 -9.22 9.71 -4.41
C TYR A 135 -10.25 10.53 -3.62
N GLY A 136 -10.33 10.30 -2.32
CA GLY A 136 -11.01 11.20 -1.40
C GLY A 136 -10.19 12.48 -1.17
N ARG A 137 -10.82 13.52 -0.60
CA ARG A 137 -10.13 14.74 -0.17
C ARG A 137 -10.60 15.22 1.19
N LEU A 138 -9.68 15.78 1.96
CA LEU A 138 -10.01 16.51 3.19
C LEU A 138 -10.30 17.98 2.90
N LEU A 139 -9.56 18.58 1.97
CA LEU A 139 -9.71 19.97 1.56
C LEU A 139 -9.95 20.08 0.05
N LEU A 140 -10.51 21.22 -0.37
CA LEU A 140 -10.78 21.46 -1.79
C LEU A 140 -9.48 21.51 -2.61
N PRO A 141 -9.49 21.08 -3.89
CA PRO A 141 -8.33 21.18 -4.75
C PRO A 141 -7.85 22.62 -4.94
N ASN A 142 -6.54 22.83 -4.89
CA ASN A 142 -5.88 24.12 -5.09
C ASN A 142 -5.17 24.17 -6.46
N TYR A 143 -5.95 24.28 -7.53
CA TYR A 143 -5.46 24.52 -8.89
C TYR A 143 -5.43 26.02 -9.21
N ALA A 144 -4.44 26.47 -9.98
CA ALA A 144 -4.26 27.88 -10.30
C ALA A 144 -5.43 28.48 -11.10
N ASP A 145 -6.11 27.66 -11.91
CA ASP A 145 -7.32 28.01 -12.67
C ASP A 145 -8.61 27.51 -11.99
N GLY A 146 -8.51 26.90 -10.80
CA GLY A 146 -9.61 26.23 -10.11
C GLY A 146 -10.13 24.96 -10.81
N ILE A 147 -9.45 24.49 -11.87
CA ILE A 147 -9.87 23.34 -12.68
C ILE A 147 -8.80 22.27 -12.67
N GLN A 148 -7.63 22.52 -13.26
CA GLN A 148 -6.60 21.51 -13.43
C GLN A 148 -5.20 22.08 -13.61
N THR A 149 -5.02 23.39 -13.80
CA THR A 149 -3.67 23.97 -13.98
C THR A 149 -2.89 23.84 -12.67
N PRO A 150 -1.68 23.24 -12.66
CA PRO A 150 -0.92 23.02 -11.44
C PRO A 150 -0.81 24.28 -10.58
N THR A 151 -0.75 24.09 -9.25
CA THR A 151 -0.78 25.16 -8.26
C THR A 151 0.27 26.25 -8.55
N GLY A 152 -0.15 27.52 -8.46
CA GLY A 152 0.72 28.70 -8.57
C GLY A 152 0.79 29.47 -7.25
N SER A 153 1.67 30.47 -7.16
CA SER A 153 1.74 31.32 -5.96
C SER A 153 0.50 32.20 -5.85
N ILE A 154 0.08 32.51 -4.62
CA ILE A 154 -0.98 33.47 -4.33
C ILE A 154 -0.66 34.90 -4.85
N THR A 155 0.62 35.18 -5.12
CA THR A 155 1.06 36.45 -5.70
C THR A 155 0.84 36.53 -7.22
N GLY A 156 0.46 35.42 -7.85
CA GLY A 156 0.35 35.28 -9.30
C GLY A 156 1.66 34.90 -9.99
N SER A 157 2.78 34.76 -9.25
CA SER A 157 4.04 34.24 -9.78
C SER A 157 4.07 32.70 -9.83
N GLU A 158 5.09 32.15 -10.48
CA GLU A 158 5.38 30.72 -10.39
C GLU A 158 5.89 30.34 -8.98
N LEU A 159 5.59 29.11 -8.55
CA LEU A 159 6.18 28.51 -7.36
C LEU A 159 7.66 28.12 -7.63
N PRO A 160 8.51 28.01 -6.59
CA PRO A 160 9.90 27.60 -6.76
C PRO A 160 10.00 26.22 -7.42
N LEU A 161 11.04 26.02 -8.25
CA LEU A 161 11.29 24.74 -8.93
C LEU A 161 11.42 23.59 -7.93
N SER A 162 10.71 22.47 -8.17
CA SER A 162 10.66 21.33 -7.25
C SER A 162 12.05 20.77 -6.90
N ARG A 163 12.97 20.73 -7.86
CA ARG A 163 14.37 20.33 -7.62
C ARG A 163 15.12 21.32 -6.72
N LEU A 164 14.91 22.63 -6.92
CA LEU A 164 15.52 23.66 -6.08
C LEU A 164 15.06 23.50 -4.62
N VAL A 165 13.77 23.28 -4.40
CA VAL A 165 13.21 23.00 -3.07
C VAL A 165 13.81 21.73 -2.48
N SER A 166 13.89 20.64 -3.28
CA SER A 166 14.46 19.35 -2.89
C SER A 166 15.87 19.48 -2.31
N PHE A 167 16.85 19.93 -3.09
CA PHE A 167 18.25 19.95 -2.60
C PHE A 167 18.53 21.05 -1.55
N THR A 168 17.67 22.08 -1.44
CA THR A 168 17.86 23.18 -0.47
C THR A 168 17.33 22.81 0.92
N LEU A 169 16.14 22.22 0.99
CA LEU A 169 15.48 21.88 2.27
C LEU A 169 15.76 20.44 2.71
N PHE A 170 15.92 19.53 1.74
CA PHE A 170 16.02 18.09 1.95
C PHE A 170 17.35 17.52 1.41
N PRO A 171 18.50 17.96 1.95
CA PRO A 171 19.80 17.55 1.43
C PRO A 171 20.08 16.07 1.68
N SER A 172 20.96 15.49 0.87
CA SER A 172 21.31 14.07 0.99
C SER A 172 22.21 13.79 2.19
N VAL A 173 21.65 13.22 3.25
CA VAL A 173 22.38 12.80 4.45
C VAL A 173 21.80 11.48 4.94
N THR A 174 22.61 10.44 5.02
CA THR A 174 22.17 9.14 5.50
C THR A 174 22.24 9.08 7.02
N ILE A 175 21.08 9.18 7.67
CA ILE A 175 20.93 8.95 9.12
C ILE A 175 20.18 7.63 9.31
N LYS A 176 20.75 6.72 10.10
CA LYS A 176 20.11 5.42 10.39
C LYS A 176 19.15 5.56 11.56
N ASP A 177 18.03 4.87 11.48
CA ASP A 177 17.14 4.66 12.62
C ASP A 177 17.86 3.82 13.69
N ASN A 178 17.55 4.05 14.96
CA ASN A 178 18.16 3.38 16.10
C ASN A 178 17.23 2.37 16.81
N LYS A 179 16.01 2.19 16.29
CA LYS A 179 14.99 1.28 16.83
C LYS A 179 14.40 0.37 15.77
N LEU A 180 14.11 0.91 14.59
CA LEU A 180 13.29 0.24 13.58
C LEU A 180 14.14 -0.41 12.49
N THR A 181 13.72 -1.62 12.13
CA THR A 181 14.32 -2.41 11.07
C THR A 181 13.80 -1.96 9.71
N LEU A 182 14.46 -2.40 8.65
CA LEU A 182 14.11 -2.09 7.27
C LEU A 182 12.75 -2.71 6.87
N ALA A 183 12.31 -3.75 7.57
CA ALA A 183 10.97 -4.30 7.46
C ALA A 183 9.89 -3.25 7.75
N ALA A 184 10.14 -2.30 8.67
CA ALA A 184 9.18 -1.25 9.00
C ALA A 184 8.93 -0.33 7.80
N MET A 185 9.99 0.20 7.19
CA MET A 185 9.89 0.98 5.94
C MET A 185 9.21 0.17 4.84
N GLN A 186 9.68 -1.06 4.60
CA GLN A 186 9.22 -1.86 3.48
C GLN A 186 7.75 -2.31 3.64
N TRP A 187 7.28 -2.55 4.86
CA TRP A 187 5.87 -2.84 5.14
C TRP A 187 4.97 -1.61 4.94
N GLY A 188 5.48 -0.40 5.22
CA GLY A 188 4.80 0.85 4.83
C GLY A 188 4.57 0.93 3.31
N GLN A 189 5.53 0.46 2.51
CA GLN A 189 5.34 0.36 1.06
C GLN A 189 4.32 -0.73 0.66
N ILE A 190 4.24 -1.84 1.39
CA ILE A 190 3.18 -2.85 1.17
C ILE A 190 1.80 -2.22 1.39
N ILE A 191 1.61 -1.50 2.50
CA ILE A 191 0.37 -0.78 2.82
C ILE A 191 0.02 0.22 1.71
N THR A 192 0.96 1.07 1.28
CA THR A 192 0.66 2.10 0.27
C THR A 192 0.33 1.49 -1.09
N HIS A 193 0.98 0.39 -1.48
CA HIS A 193 0.69 -0.27 -2.75
C HIS A 193 -0.66 -0.97 -2.75
N ASP A 194 -1.12 -1.44 -1.60
CA ASP A 194 -2.45 -2.05 -1.46
C ASP A 194 -3.58 -1.02 -1.53
N MET A 195 -3.33 0.18 -1.00
CA MET A 195 -4.33 1.24 -0.91
C MET A 195 -4.40 2.13 -2.16
N ALA A 196 -3.30 2.30 -2.89
CA ALA A 196 -3.22 3.31 -3.93
C ALA A 196 -2.24 3.00 -5.06
N LEU A 197 -2.71 3.25 -6.28
CA LEU A 197 -1.93 3.33 -7.52
C LEU A 197 -2.52 4.42 -8.41
N ILE A 198 -1.76 5.49 -8.63
CA ILE A 198 -2.21 6.64 -9.42
C ILE A 198 -2.40 6.23 -10.89
N ALA A 199 -3.53 6.61 -11.48
CA ALA A 199 -3.83 6.33 -12.88
C ALA A 199 -2.96 7.17 -13.84
N GLY A 200 -2.52 6.56 -14.94
CA GLY A 200 -1.82 7.26 -16.02
C GLY A 200 -0.35 7.55 -15.77
N THR A 201 0.18 7.27 -14.58
CA THR A 201 1.62 7.37 -14.32
C THR A 201 2.30 6.06 -14.63
N THR A 202 3.44 6.10 -15.32
CA THR A 202 4.34 4.93 -15.37
C THR A 202 5.23 4.95 -14.12
N GLN A 203 5.32 3.81 -13.44
CA GLN A 203 6.04 3.73 -12.16
C GLN A 203 7.54 3.47 -12.32
N SER A 204 7.94 2.87 -13.43
CA SER A 204 9.30 2.36 -13.65
C SER A 204 9.80 2.44 -15.08
N ASN A 205 8.88 2.52 -16.05
CA ASN A 205 9.19 2.58 -17.46
C ASN A 205 8.95 3.98 -18.02
N PRO A 206 9.60 4.34 -19.14
CA PRO A 206 9.32 5.58 -19.83
C PRO A 206 7.82 5.67 -20.14
N HIS A 207 7.20 6.78 -19.77
CA HIS A 207 5.84 7.07 -20.16
C HIS A 207 5.76 7.21 -21.69
N THR A 208 4.63 6.85 -22.32
CA THR A 208 4.50 6.95 -23.78
C THR A 208 4.65 8.40 -24.26
N THR A 209 4.08 9.34 -23.50
CA THR A 209 4.31 10.78 -23.62
C THR A 209 5.67 11.14 -23.02
N GLN A 210 6.49 11.86 -23.78
CA GLN A 210 7.79 12.40 -23.36
C GLN A 210 7.71 13.93 -23.32
N CYS A 211 8.04 14.49 -22.17
CA CYS A 211 8.07 15.93 -21.87
C CYS A 211 9.49 16.49 -21.82
N CYS A 212 10.47 15.60 -21.86
CA CYS A 212 11.89 15.87 -21.97
C CYS A 212 12.45 15.00 -23.10
N THR A 213 13.52 15.44 -23.74
CA THR A 213 14.30 14.54 -24.60
C THR A 213 14.94 13.42 -23.74
N PRO A 214 15.31 12.27 -24.33
CA PRO A 214 15.95 11.19 -23.59
C PRO A 214 17.26 11.58 -22.88
N ASP A 215 17.97 12.59 -23.40
CA ASP A 215 19.19 13.19 -22.82
C ASP A 215 18.90 14.33 -21.82
N GLY A 216 17.61 14.57 -21.48
CA GLY A 216 17.21 15.48 -20.40
C GLY A 216 17.13 16.95 -20.82
N ARG A 217 16.88 17.25 -22.10
CA ARG A 217 16.62 18.62 -22.58
C ARG A 217 15.14 18.93 -22.58
N LEU A 218 14.81 20.20 -22.34
CA LEU A 218 13.44 20.68 -22.48
C LEU A 218 13.02 20.62 -23.95
N LEU A 219 11.81 20.13 -24.20
CA LEU A 219 11.18 20.21 -25.51
C LEU A 219 10.70 21.65 -25.76
N ASP A 220 10.43 22.01 -27.02
CA ASP A 220 9.87 23.33 -27.32
C ASP A 220 8.39 23.39 -26.89
N THR A 221 7.96 24.50 -26.28
CA THR A 221 6.60 24.73 -25.75
C THR A 221 5.48 24.39 -26.73
N LEU A 222 5.67 24.67 -28.02
CA LEU A 222 4.70 24.36 -29.10
C LEU A 222 4.56 22.87 -29.41
N SER A 223 5.45 22.02 -28.89
CA SER A 223 5.47 20.56 -29.11
C SER A 223 4.94 19.75 -27.93
N HIS A 224 4.51 20.40 -26.84
CA HIS A 224 4.12 19.68 -25.63
C HIS A 224 2.70 19.13 -25.73
N ASP A 225 2.57 17.85 -25.43
CA ASP A 225 1.30 17.27 -25.00
C ASP A 225 0.76 18.07 -23.81
N SER A 226 -0.54 18.35 -23.78
CA SER A 226 -1.23 19.01 -22.67
C SER A 226 -0.99 18.37 -21.29
N LYS A 227 -0.60 17.08 -21.26
CA LYS A 227 -0.25 16.34 -20.04
C LYS A 227 1.19 16.53 -19.58
N CYS A 228 2.00 17.28 -20.32
CA CYS A 228 3.38 17.52 -19.93
C CYS A 228 3.49 18.54 -18.83
N TYR A 229 4.22 18.17 -17.77
CA TYR A 229 4.57 19.06 -16.67
C TYR A 229 6.00 18.76 -16.21
N PRO A 230 7.00 18.96 -17.10
CA PRO A 230 8.36 18.50 -16.88
C PRO A 230 8.93 19.11 -15.60
N LEU A 231 9.70 18.32 -14.87
CA LEU A 231 10.40 18.76 -13.67
C LEU A 231 11.66 19.50 -14.13
N VAL A 232 11.59 20.83 -14.16
CA VAL A 232 12.67 21.69 -14.64
C VAL A 232 13.82 21.73 -13.64
N ILE A 233 15.04 21.59 -14.16
CA ILE A 233 16.27 21.63 -13.38
C ILE A 233 16.84 23.06 -13.39
N PRO A 234 17.18 23.64 -12.22
CA PRO A 234 17.86 24.92 -12.14
C PRO A 234 19.20 24.93 -12.89
N TYR A 235 19.53 26.04 -13.56
CA TYR A 235 20.81 26.15 -14.29
C TYR A 235 22.05 25.92 -13.42
N ASN A 236 21.97 26.33 -12.15
CA ASN A 236 23.02 26.19 -11.14
C ASN A 236 22.83 24.95 -10.24
N ASP A 237 22.04 23.95 -10.68
CA ASP A 237 21.88 22.70 -9.93
C ASP A 237 23.24 22.04 -9.66
N PRO A 238 23.54 21.61 -8.43
CA PRO A 238 24.87 21.11 -8.08
C PRO A 238 25.25 19.80 -8.78
N ASP A 239 24.29 19.01 -9.28
CA ASP A 239 24.51 17.66 -9.79
C ASP A 239 24.13 17.53 -11.26
N TYR A 240 22.90 17.91 -11.62
CA TYR A 240 22.37 17.76 -12.98
C TYR A 240 23.05 18.70 -13.98
N SER A 241 23.50 19.89 -13.54
CA SER A 241 24.20 20.85 -14.42
C SER A 241 25.53 20.28 -14.97
N LYS A 242 26.22 19.43 -14.19
CA LYS A 242 27.47 18.76 -14.60
C LYS A 242 27.26 17.82 -15.80
N SER A 243 26.03 17.33 -15.97
CA SER A 243 25.62 16.43 -17.07
C SER A 243 24.80 17.15 -18.13
N ASN A 244 24.68 18.48 -18.07
CA ASN A 244 23.84 19.31 -18.94
C ASN A 244 22.35 18.90 -18.98
N ILE A 245 21.83 18.31 -17.91
CA ILE A 245 20.41 17.93 -17.80
C ILE A 245 19.61 19.18 -17.41
N GLN A 246 18.54 19.47 -18.16
CA GLN A 246 17.66 20.63 -18.00
C GLN A 246 16.27 20.24 -17.48
N CYS A 247 15.84 19.01 -17.67
CA CYS A 247 14.59 18.52 -17.10
C CYS A 247 14.59 17.01 -16.85
N VAL A 248 13.82 16.61 -15.85
CA VAL A 248 13.40 15.23 -15.63
C VAL A 248 12.00 15.05 -16.17
N ASN A 249 11.78 13.97 -16.92
CA ASN A 249 10.51 13.69 -17.57
C ASN A 249 9.40 13.51 -16.53
N PHE A 250 8.38 14.34 -16.57
CA PHE A 250 7.23 14.24 -15.67
C PHE A 250 5.94 14.45 -16.46
N VAL A 251 5.05 13.47 -16.35
CA VAL A 251 3.72 13.48 -16.97
C VAL A 251 2.66 13.53 -15.87
N ARG A 252 1.67 14.38 -16.09
CA ARG A 252 0.54 14.59 -15.18
C ARG A 252 -0.29 13.32 -15.02
N SER A 253 -0.82 13.15 -13.82
CA SER A 253 -1.70 12.03 -13.47
C SER A 253 -3.00 12.08 -14.29
N THR A 254 -3.54 10.91 -14.63
CA THR A 254 -4.88 10.84 -15.25
C THR A 254 -5.95 11.27 -14.25
N THR A 255 -6.84 12.13 -14.71
CA THR A 255 -7.97 12.67 -13.94
C THR A 255 -9.32 12.17 -14.45
N ASP A 256 -10.37 12.50 -13.72
CA ASP A 256 -11.75 12.29 -14.14
C ASP A 256 -12.13 13.13 -15.38
N LEU A 257 -11.51 14.29 -15.58
CA LEU A 257 -11.63 15.09 -16.81
C LEU A 257 -11.08 14.32 -18.02
N ASP A 258 -9.91 13.72 -17.87
CA ASP A 258 -9.27 12.91 -18.92
C ASP A 258 -10.12 11.69 -19.31
N ARG A 259 -10.80 11.06 -18.34
CA ARG A 259 -11.68 9.91 -18.58
C ARG A 259 -13.09 10.30 -19.03
N GLY A 260 -13.40 11.60 -19.14
CA GLY A 260 -14.71 12.07 -19.58
C GLY A 260 -15.84 11.82 -18.58
N CYS A 261 -15.51 11.73 -17.29
CA CYS A 261 -16.44 11.40 -16.21
C CYS A 261 -16.49 12.53 -15.16
N LYS A 262 -16.33 13.79 -15.57
CA LYS A 262 -16.30 14.93 -14.65
C LYS A 262 -17.48 14.95 -13.67
N LEU A 263 -17.21 15.25 -12.40
CA LEU A 263 -18.27 15.52 -11.42
C LEU A 263 -19.10 16.74 -11.81
N ARG A 264 -20.43 16.58 -11.90
CA ARG A 264 -21.35 17.63 -12.37
C ARG A 264 -21.26 18.95 -11.58
N TYR A 265 -20.94 18.87 -10.29
CA TYR A 265 -20.95 20.01 -9.37
C TYR A 265 -19.55 20.45 -8.92
N SER A 266 -18.48 19.80 -9.38
CA SER A 266 -17.11 20.22 -9.10
C SER A 266 -16.41 20.60 -10.41
N PRO A 267 -15.95 21.86 -10.56
CA PRO A 267 -15.18 22.22 -11.74
C PRO A 267 -13.78 21.61 -11.74
N ALA A 268 -13.22 21.32 -10.56
CA ALA A 268 -11.86 20.85 -10.34
C ALA A 268 -11.68 19.36 -10.68
N ALA A 269 -10.52 19.05 -11.25
CA ALA A 269 -10.13 17.71 -11.65
C ALA A 269 -9.79 16.84 -10.45
N GLU A 270 -10.17 15.57 -10.51
CA GLU A 270 -9.84 14.59 -9.50
C GLU A 270 -9.00 13.46 -10.07
N GLN A 271 -7.88 13.15 -9.39
CA GLN A 271 -7.05 12.01 -9.76
C GLN A 271 -7.75 10.70 -9.41
N LEU A 272 -7.38 9.67 -10.15
CA LEU A 272 -7.96 8.35 -10.03
C LEU A 272 -6.94 7.37 -9.49
N THR A 273 -7.41 6.42 -8.69
CA THR A 273 -6.65 5.22 -8.35
C THR A 273 -7.14 4.02 -9.15
N VAL A 274 -6.24 3.12 -9.53
CA VAL A 274 -6.57 1.90 -10.30
C VAL A 274 -6.57 0.61 -9.46
N VAL A 275 -6.33 0.73 -8.15
CA VAL A 275 -6.43 -0.37 -7.16
C VAL A 275 -7.52 -0.07 -6.15
N THR A 276 -7.88 -1.06 -5.34
CA THR A 276 -8.87 -0.91 -4.25
C THR A 276 -8.34 0.06 -3.19
N HIS A 277 -9.24 0.73 -2.47
CA HIS A 277 -8.86 1.66 -1.37
C HIS A 277 -8.70 0.96 -0.02
N TYR A 278 -9.08 -0.32 0.05
CA TYR A 278 -9.06 -1.14 1.25
C TYR A 278 -7.67 -1.75 1.49
N LEU A 279 -7.40 -2.15 2.73
CA LEU A 279 -6.33 -3.12 3.01
C LEU A 279 -6.83 -4.54 2.79
N ASP A 280 -6.96 -4.94 1.53
CA ASP A 280 -7.48 -6.24 1.11
C ASP A 280 -6.48 -7.09 0.30
N LEU A 281 -5.20 -6.73 0.41
CA LEU A 281 -4.07 -7.43 -0.18
C LEU A 281 -4.20 -7.62 -1.70
N SER A 282 -4.79 -6.62 -2.35
CA SER A 282 -4.91 -6.51 -3.80
C SER A 282 -3.55 -6.57 -4.51
N ILE A 283 -2.45 -6.26 -3.81
CA ILE A 283 -1.09 -6.48 -4.35
C ILE A 283 -0.79 -7.97 -4.65
N VAL A 284 -1.43 -8.90 -3.96
CA VAL A 284 -1.33 -10.35 -4.21
C VAL A 284 -2.47 -10.82 -5.11
N TYR A 285 -3.70 -10.37 -4.84
CA TYR A 285 -4.91 -10.92 -5.46
C TYR A 285 -5.40 -10.18 -6.72
N GLY A 286 -4.91 -8.96 -6.94
CA GLY A 286 -5.34 -8.06 -8.01
C GLY A 286 -6.62 -7.31 -7.68
N SER A 287 -6.83 -6.19 -8.36
CA SER A 287 -8.00 -5.32 -8.19
C SER A 287 -9.10 -5.53 -9.24
N SER A 288 -9.15 -6.71 -9.85
CA SER A 288 -10.20 -7.10 -10.81
C SER A 288 -10.30 -8.62 -10.94
N ASP A 289 -11.48 -9.12 -11.30
CA ASP A 289 -11.69 -10.56 -11.57
C ASP A 289 -10.72 -11.09 -12.62
N GLN A 290 -10.44 -10.31 -13.67
CA GLN A 290 -9.52 -10.72 -14.74
C GLN A 290 -8.10 -10.97 -14.22
N VAL A 291 -7.58 -10.06 -13.38
CA VAL A 291 -6.24 -10.22 -12.80
C VAL A 291 -6.23 -11.40 -11.83
N ALA A 292 -7.21 -11.45 -10.92
CA ALA A 292 -7.31 -12.54 -9.95
C ALA A 292 -7.39 -13.91 -10.63
N ASN A 293 -8.22 -14.04 -11.66
CA ASN A 293 -8.38 -15.28 -12.41
C ASN A 293 -7.10 -15.73 -13.12
N ASN A 294 -6.26 -14.79 -13.57
CA ASN A 294 -4.97 -15.09 -14.21
C ASN A 294 -3.88 -15.50 -13.20
N LEU A 295 -4.04 -15.15 -11.93
CA LEU A 295 -3.08 -15.44 -10.87
C LEU A 295 -3.42 -16.71 -10.08
N ARG A 296 -4.59 -17.32 -10.31
CA ARG A 296 -5.01 -18.56 -9.65
C ARG A 296 -4.53 -19.81 -10.37
N ALA A 297 -4.23 -20.85 -9.60
CA ALA A 297 -3.90 -22.16 -10.13
C ALA A 297 -5.15 -23.02 -10.40
N TYR A 298 -6.29 -22.69 -9.77
CA TYR A 298 -7.54 -23.46 -9.80
C TYR A 298 -7.38 -24.93 -9.36
N ILE A 299 -6.40 -25.17 -8.50
CA ILE A 299 -6.19 -26.45 -7.84
C ILE A 299 -5.91 -26.21 -6.36
N ALA A 300 -6.72 -26.86 -5.50
CA ALA A 300 -6.60 -26.78 -4.04
C ALA A 300 -6.57 -25.32 -3.49
N GLY A 301 -7.27 -24.41 -4.16
CA GLY A 301 -7.36 -23.00 -3.81
C GLY A 301 -6.05 -22.22 -3.92
N ARG A 302 -5.04 -22.75 -4.62
CA ARG A 302 -3.69 -22.15 -4.69
C ARG A 302 -3.60 -20.98 -5.68
N MET A 303 -2.64 -20.10 -5.42
CA MET A 303 -2.11 -19.15 -6.40
C MET A 303 -1.17 -19.87 -7.36
N ARG A 304 -1.12 -19.38 -8.59
CA ARG A 304 -0.19 -19.86 -9.63
C ARG A 304 1.23 -19.48 -9.24
N VAL A 305 2.15 -20.42 -9.42
CA VAL A 305 3.58 -20.26 -9.17
C VAL A 305 4.39 -20.91 -10.27
N ASP A 306 5.58 -20.38 -10.49
CA ASP A 306 6.62 -21.07 -11.25
C ASP A 306 7.56 -21.79 -10.28
N ILE A 307 7.86 -23.06 -10.55
CA ILE A 307 8.82 -23.82 -9.76
C ILE A 307 10.19 -23.73 -10.44
N ARG A 308 11.16 -23.14 -9.74
CA ARG A 308 12.57 -23.09 -10.18
C ARG A 308 13.48 -23.50 -9.04
N SER A 309 14.38 -24.44 -9.32
CA SER A 309 15.29 -25.03 -8.31
C SER A 309 14.56 -25.51 -7.05
N ASN A 310 13.41 -26.19 -7.24
CA ASN A 310 12.55 -26.69 -6.17
C ASN A 310 11.98 -25.61 -5.21
N ARG A 311 11.90 -24.36 -5.66
CA ARG A 311 11.32 -23.23 -4.93
C ARG A 311 10.14 -22.66 -5.69
N GLU A 312 9.12 -22.21 -4.96
CA GLU A 312 7.95 -21.51 -5.52
C GLU A 312 8.23 -20.02 -5.67
N TRP A 313 7.97 -19.51 -6.88
CA TRP A 313 8.09 -18.11 -7.23
C TRP A 313 6.80 -17.59 -7.86
N PRO A 314 6.54 -16.28 -7.82
CA PRO A 314 5.47 -15.69 -8.61
C PRO A 314 5.63 -16.04 -10.10
N PRO A 315 4.52 -16.14 -10.85
CA PRO A 315 4.55 -16.45 -12.27
C PRO A 315 5.29 -15.36 -13.04
N ALA A 316 5.91 -15.71 -14.17
CA ALA A 316 6.56 -14.74 -15.03
C ALA A 316 5.57 -13.72 -15.62
N ALA A 317 5.99 -12.45 -15.69
CA ALA A 317 5.28 -11.38 -16.38
C ALA A 317 5.06 -11.74 -17.85
N THR A 318 3.83 -11.58 -18.34
CA THR A 318 3.45 -11.86 -19.75
C THR A 318 4.27 -11.04 -20.74
N ASN A 319 4.61 -9.79 -20.38
CA ASN A 319 5.48 -8.93 -21.16
C ASN A 319 6.63 -8.42 -20.27
N LYS A 320 7.69 -9.23 -20.15
CA LYS A 320 8.81 -8.94 -19.26
C LYS A 320 9.53 -7.63 -19.61
N SER A 321 9.74 -7.33 -20.91
CA SER A 321 10.45 -6.12 -21.34
C SER A 321 9.70 -4.83 -21.04
N ASN A 322 8.37 -4.88 -20.93
CA ASN A 322 7.56 -3.74 -20.53
C ASN A 322 7.37 -3.64 -19.01
N THR A 323 7.93 -4.56 -18.23
CA THR A 323 7.72 -4.62 -16.76
C THR A 323 9.04 -4.48 -16.01
N CYS A 324 10.12 -5.07 -16.52
CA CYS A 324 11.43 -5.10 -15.88
C CYS A 324 12.54 -4.62 -16.81
N ASN A 325 13.63 -4.12 -16.21
CA ASN A 325 14.84 -3.70 -16.90
C ASN A 325 15.78 -4.89 -17.14
N LEU A 326 15.48 -5.70 -18.15
CA LEU A 326 16.22 -6.93 -18.41
C LEU A 326 17.58 -6.67 -19.09
N SER A 327 18.60 -7.39 -18.63
CA SER A 327 19.91 -7.47 -19.32
C SER A 327 19.98 -8.67 -20.28
N SER A 328 19.14 -9.68 -20.08
CA SER A 328 18.99 -10.87 -20.93
C SER A 328 17.52 -11.33 -20.95
N PRO A 329 17.00 -11.91 -22.06
CA PRO A 329 15.65 -12.45 -22.12
C PRO A 329 15.33 -13.51 -21.05
N ASP A 330 16.35 -14.21 -20.58
CA ASP A 330 16.24 -15.27 -19.57
C ASP A 330 16.08 -14.74 -18.14
N GLU A 331 16.30 -13.43 -17.92
CA GLU A 331 16.12 -12.85 -16.60
C GLU A 331 14.66 -12.94 -16.13
N VAL A 332 14.50 -13.13 -14.82
CA VAL A 332 13.19 -13.24 -14.18
C VAL A 332 12.55 -11.85 -14.09
N CYS A 333 11.23 -11.84 -14.20
CA CYS A 333 10.39 -10.68 -14.00
C CYS A 333 9.03 -11.19 -13.55
N TYR A 334 8.59 -10.78 -12.37
CA TYR A 334 7.44 -11.37 -11.71
C TYR A 334 6.14 -10.70 -12.10
N GLN A 335 5.06 -11.47 -12.10
CA GLN A 335 3.69 -11.02 -12.16
C GLN A 335 3.03 -11.24 -10.79
N ALA A 336 2.31 -10.23 -10.30
CA ALA A 336 1.49 -10.29 -9.09
C ALA A 336 0.18 -9.52 -9.31
N GLY A 337 -0.58 -9.31 -8.23
CA GLY A 337 -1.80 -8.51 -8.25
C GLY A 337 -1.55 -7.03 -8.55
N ASP A 338 -0.40 -6.51 -8.10
CA ASP A 338 0.05 -5.15 -8.38
C ASP A 338 1.22 -5.12 -9.38
N THR A 339 1.22 -4.13 -10.28
CA THR A 339 2.20 -4.01 -11.37
C THR A 339 3.59 -3.56 -10.89
N ARG A 340 3.69 -3.03 -9.67
CA ARG A 340 4.95 -2.55 -9.08
C ARG A 340 5.70 -3.64 -8.32
N VAL A 341 5.29 -4.91 -8.39
CA VAL A 341 5.95 -6.02 -7.69
C VAL A 341 7.47 -6.05 -7.85
N ASN A 342 7.99 -5.68 -9.02
CA ASN A 342 9.42 -5.71 -9.33
C ASN A 342 10.14 -4.38 -9.01
N GLN A 343 9.46 -3.35 -8.50
CA GLN A 343 9.98 -1.98 -8.43
C GLN A 343 11.32 -1.89 -7.69
N ASN A 344 11.42 -2.56 -6.54
CA ASN A 344 12.66 -2.74 -5.81
C ASN A 344 12.73 -4.16 -5.20
N THR A 345 13.94 -4.55 -4.81
CA THR A 345 14.25 -5.91 -4.35
C THR A 345 13.48 -6.32 -3.09
N GLN A 346 13.37 -5.42 -2.10
CA GLN A 346 12.76 -5.75 -0.81
C GLN A 346 11.24 -5.83 -0.86
N LEU A 347 10.60 -4.96 -1.67
CA LEU A 347 9.19 -5.07 -2.01
C LEU A 347 8.90 -6.43 -2.65
N THR A 348 9.72 -6.82 -3.61
CA THR A 348 9.57 -8.10 -4.32
C THR A 348 9.67 -9.27 -3.33
N VAL A 349 10.64 -9.26 -2.41
CA VAL A 349 10.79 -10.29 -1.37
C VAL A 349 9.52 -10.42 -0.53
N LEU A 350 8.98 -9.31 0.00
CA LEU A 350 7.74 -9.36 0.80
C LEU A 350 6.54 -9.88 -0.02
N GLN A 351 6.40 -9.49 -1.28
CA GLN A 351 5.31 -9.99 -2.12
C GLN A 351 5.44 -11.50 -2.42
N ILE A 352 6.67 -12.01 -2.59
CA ILE A 352 6.93 -13.46 -2.69
C ILE A 352 6.49 -14.17 -1.39
N LEU A 353 6.85 -13.62 -0.23
CA LEU A 353 6.49 -14.22 1.07
C LEU A 353 4.97 -14.23 1.30
N LEU A 354 4.26 -13.16 0.92
CA LEU A 354 2.79 -13.10 1.02
C LEU A 354 2.09 -14.09 0.08
N LEU A 355 2.61 -14.26 -1.14
CA LEU A 355 2.12 -15.29 -2.06
C LEU A 355 2.34 -16.71 -1.51
N ARG A 356 3.52 -16.95 -0.93
CA ARG A 356 3.85 -18.24 -0.30
C ARG A 356 2.95 -18.51 0.91
N GLU A 357 2.62 -17.48 1.69
CA GLU A 357 1.74 -17.63 2.86
C GLU A 357 0.34 -18.08 2.43
N HIS A 358 -0.20 -17.49 1.35
CA HIS A 358 -1.44 -17.98 0.75
C HIS A 358 -1.34 -19.46 0.38
N ASN A 359 -0.31 -19.85 -0.36
CA ASN A 359 -0.14 -21.24 -0.80
C ASN A 359 0.09 -22.23 0.36
N ARG A 360 0.74 -21.79 1.44
CA ARG A 360 0.93 -22.55 2.68
C ARG A 360 -0.41 -22.82 3.36
N ILE A 361 -1.20 -21.77 3.59
CA ILE A 361 -2.52 -21.88 4.24
C ILE A 361 -3.50 -22.67 3.36
N ALA A 362 -3.55 -22.41 2.05
CA ALA A 362 -4.42 -23.14 1.12
C ALA A 362 -4.14 -24.66 1.15
N GLY A 363 -2.88 -25.06 1.18
CA GLY A 363 -2.49 -26.47 1.30
C GLY A 363 -2.95 -27.11 2.62
N ILE A 364 -2.84 -26.39 3.73
CA ILE A 364 -3.31 -26.86 5.04
C ILE A 364 -4.84 -26.99 5.06
N LEU A 365 -5.56 -25.99 4.55
CA LEU A 365 -7.03 -26.00 4.50
C LEU A 365 -7.56 -27.08 3.56
N ALA A 366 -6.92 -27.33 2.42
CA ALA A 366 -7.26 -28.43 1.52
C ALA A 366 -7.16 -29.80 2.21
N ASN A 367 -6.14 -29.98 3.07
CA ASN A 367 -5.95 -31.21 3.84
C ASN A 367 -6.95 -31.32 5.00
N LEU A 368 -7.23 -30.22 5.71
CA LEU A 368 -8.20 -30.20 6.82
C LEU A 368 -9.64 -30.39 6.34
N ASN A 369 -9.95 -29.86 5.16
CA ASN A 369 -11.28 -29.85 4.57
C ASN A 369 -11.30 -30.44 3.15
N PRO A 370 -11.11 -31.78 2.99
CA PRO A 370 -11.06 -32.40 1.65
C PRO A 370 -12.35 -32.26 0.83
N HIS A 371 -13.45 -31.87 1.47
CA HIS A 371 -14.76 -31.66 0.85
C HIS A 371 -14.97 -30.22 0.34
N TRP A 372 -14.08 -29.28 0.68
CA TRP A 372 -14.15 -27.92 0.15
C TRP A 372 -13.75 -27.88 -1.32
N SER A 373 -14.45 -27.05 -2.09
CA SER A 373 -14.06 -26.76 -3.47
C SER A 373 -12.80 -25.89 -3.53
N ASP A 374 -12.15 -25.86 -4.69
CA ASP A 374 -11.05 -24.92 -4.98
C ASP A 374 -11.43 -23.48 -4.61
N GLU A 375 -12.61 -23.03 -5.03
CA GLU A 375 -13.12 -21.69 -4.73
C GLU A 375 -13.25 -21.43 -3.23
N THR A 376 -13.77 -22.40 -2.48
CA THR A 376 -13.94 -22.25 -1.02
C THR A 376 -12.59 -22.12 -0.34
N ILE A 377 -11.62 -22.98 -0.71
CA ILE A 377 -10.26 -22.92 -0.14
C ILE A 377 -9.59 -21.60 -0.51
N TYR A 378 -9.68 -21.16 -1.77
CA TYR A 378 -9.11 -19.91 -2.22
C TYR A 378 -9.65 -18.71 -1.44
N GLN A 379 -10.98 -18.60 -1.31
CA GLN A 379 -11.60 -17.45 -0.65
C GLN A 379 -11.38 -17.43 0.87
N GLU A 380 -11.45 -18.59 1.56
CA GLU A 380 -11.13 -18.65 2.99
C GLU A 380 -9.64 -18.36 3.23
N THR A 381 -8.74 -18.87 2.39
CA THR A 381 -7.31 -18.55 2.45
C THR A 381 -7.07 -17.06 2.24
N ARG A 382 -7.63 -16.47 1.16
CA ARG A 382 -7.55 -15.03 0.88
C ARG A 382 -8.01 -14.21 2.09
N ARG A 383 -9.13 -14.60 2.69
CA ARG A 383 -9.70 -13.92 3.85
C ARG A 383 -8.79 -13.99 5.09
N ILE A 384 -8.15 -15.13 5.36
CA ILE A 384 -7.19 -15.28 6.47
C ILE A 384 -5.95 -14.40 6.24
N VAL A 385 -5.32 -14.47 5.06
CA VAL A 385 -4.09 -13.71 4.79
C VAL A 385 -4.36 -12.19 4.77
N ILE A 386 -5.54 -11.77 4.30
CA ILE A 386 -5.97 -10.35 4.44
C ILE A 386 -6.05 -9.97 5.91
N ALA A 387 -6.63 -10.83 6.76
CA ALA A 387 -6.73 -10.57 8.19
C ALA A 387 -5.36 -10.51 8.88
N GLU A 388 -4.41 -11.36 8.49
CA GLU A 388 -3.00 -11.27 8.93
C GLU A 388 -2.38 -9.93 8.53
N HIS A 389 -2.52 -9.54 7.26
CA HIS A 389 -2.00 -8.27 6.77
C HIS A 389 -2.60 -7.07 7.51
N GLN A 390 -3.92 -7.07 7.74
CA GLN A 390 -4.62 -6.03 8.51
C GLN A 390 -4.13 -6.00 9.96
N HIS A 391 -3.97 -7.16 10.61
CA HIS A 391 -3.51 -7.24 11.98
C HIS A 391 -2.07 -6.74 12.13
N ILE A 392 -1.13 -7.21 11.30
CA ILE A 392 0.27 -6.75 11.31
C ILE A 392 0.33 -5.24 11.07
N SER A 393 -0.43 -4.73 10.10
CA SER A 393 -0.44 -3.30 9.78
C SER A 393 -0.98 -2.44 10.93
N TYR A 394 -2.10 -2.83 11.55
CA TYR A 394 -2.73 -2.00 12.57
C TYR A 394 -2.15 -2.19 13.97
N TYR A 395 -1.82 -3.41 14.37
CA TYR A 395 -1.42 -3.72 15.75
C TYR A 395 0.10 -3.80 15.95
N GLU A 396 0.89 -4.09 14.91
CA GLU A 396 2.36 -4.02 14.99
C GLU A 396 2.94 -2.74 14.38
N TRP A 397 2.49 -2.34 13.18
CA TRP A 397 3.12 -1.26 12.43
C TRP A 397 2.62 0.14 12.84
N LEU A 398 1.31 0.40 12.82
CA LEU A 398 0.77 1.75 13.10
C LEU A 398 1.21 2.37 14.43
N PRO A 399 1.28 1.64 15.57
CA PRO A 399 1.71 2.23 16.83
C PRO A 399 3.16 2.73 16.82
N LEU A 400 4.01 2.17 15.95
CA LEU A 400 5.41 2.60 15.79
C LEU A 400 5.52 3.92 15.02
N PHE A 401 4.58 4.18 14.10
CA PHE A 401 4.59 5.36 13.23
C PHE A 401 3.72 6.50 13.75
N LEU A 402 2.51 6.19 14.22
CA LEU A 402 1.53 7.18 14.67
C LEU A 402 1.52 7.37 16.19
N GLY A 403 2.22 6.50 16.92
CA GLY A 403 2.28 6.50 18.37
C GLY A 403 1.13 5.72 19.02
N ILE A 404 1.49 4.92 20.03
CA ILE A 404 0.55 4.05 20.77
C ILE A 404 -0.62 4.87 21.33
N LYS A 405 -0.35 6.00 21.99
CA LYS A 405 -1.41 6.81 22.62
C LYS A 405 -2.41 7.31 21.57
N GLN A 406 -1.90 7.80 20.45
CA GLN A 406 -2.66 8.41 19.38
C GLN A 406 -3.58 7.39 18.71
N THR A 407 -3.10 6.16 18.47
CA THR A 407 -3.93 5.12 17.84
C THR A 407 -5.08 4.66 18.74
N TYR A 408 -4.90 4.60 20.06
CA TYR A 408 -6.00 4.30 20.99
C TYR A 408 -6.95 5.49 21.19
N ASP A 409 -6.43 6.70 21.38
CA ASP A 409 -7.25 7.89 21.64
C ASP A 409 -8.16 8.24 20.44
N ASN A 410 -7.69 8.01 19.21
CA ASN A 410 -8.45 8.23 17.98
C ASN A 410 -9.27 7.00 17.56
N LYS A 411 -9.42 6.01 18.45
CA LYS A 411 -10.19 4.78 18.20
C LYS A 411 -9.77 4.06 16.92
N ILE A 412 -8.48 4.07 16.60
CA ILE A 412 -7.88 3.29 15.52
C ILE A 412 -7.66 1.85 15.99
N LEU A 413 -7.26 1.67 17.25
CA LEU A 413 -7.03 0.38 17.89
C LEU A 413 -7.88 0.20 19.13
N TYR A 414 -8.14 -1.07 19.46
CA TYR A 414 -8.89 -1.48 20.65
C TYR A 414 -8.13 -2.53 21.45
N ASN A 415 -8.15 -2.38 22.77
CA ASN A 415 -7.66 -3.41 23.67
C ASN A 415 -8.83 -4.32 24.07
N THR A 416 -9.16 -5.27 23.20
CA THR A 416 -10.28 -6.20 23.41
C THR A 416 -9.93 -7.62 22.94
N HIS A 417 -10.53 -8.60 23.61
CA HIS A 417 -10.51 -9.99 23.16
C HIS A 417 -11.78 -10.38 22.40
N ASP A 418 -12.78 -9.49 22.36
CA ASP A 418 -14.04 -9.68 21.62
C ASP A 418 -13.97 -9.01 20.24
N TYR A 419 -15.08 -9.03 19.50
CA TYR A 419 -15.27 -8.29 18.25
C TYR A 419 -15.20 -6.77 18.45
N VAL A 420 -14.86 -6.08 17.36
CA VAL A 420 -14.95 -4.62 17.22
C VAL A 420 -16.06 -4.32 16.22
N ASN A 421 -17.24 -3.93 16.73
CA ASN A 421 -18.46 -3.74 15.94
C ASN A 421 -18.77 -2.26 15.71
N ASP A 422 -17.85 -1.56 15.06
CA ASP A 422 -17.95 -0.12 14.83
C ASP A 422 -17.90 0.29 13.36
N TYR A 423 -18.08 -0.66 12.44
CA TYR A 423 -18.30 -0.37 11.03
C TYR A 423 -19.41 0.68 10.86
N ASP A 424 -19.10 1.76 10.15
CA ASP A 424 -20.06 2.82 9.83
C ASP A 424 -20.19 2.98 8.32
N PHE A 425 -21.34 2.57 7.77
CA PHE A 425 -21.63 2.68 6.34
C PHE A 425 -21.68 4.12 5.81
N ARG A 426 -21.63 5.13 6.67
CA ARG A 426 -21.58 6.55 6.29
C ARG A 426 -20.15 7.06 6.13
N VAL A 427 -19.16 6.31 6.60
CA VAL A 427 -17.75 6.62 6.41
C VAL A 427 -17.33 6.17 5.01
N ASP A 428 -16.81 7.11 4.24
CA ASP A 428 -16.20 6.83 2.93
C ASP A 428 -14.79 6.26 3.16
N PRO A 429 -14.50 5.01 2.75
CA PRO A 429 -13.19 4.39 2.93
C PRO A 429 -12.16 4.84 1.88
N SER A 430 -12.53 5.70 0.93
CA SER A 430 -11.62 6.17 -0.13
C SER A 430 -10.35 6.77 0.47
N VAL A 431 -9.21 6.36 -0.07
CA VAL A 431 -7.89 6.90 0.23
C VAL A 431 -7.86 8.36 -0.14
N LEU A 432 -7.40 9.17 0.80
CA LEU A 432 -7.27 10.60 0.67
C LEU A 432 -6.07 10.93 -0.24
N ASN A 433 -6.25 11.90 -1.12
CA ASN A 433 -5.20 12.35 -2.01
C ASN A 433 -4.01 12.91 -1.20
N GLU A 434 -4.30 13.63 -0.12
CA GLU A 434 -3.32 14.24 0.78
C GLU A 434 -2.58 13.20 1.62
N HIS A 435 -3.23 12.06 1.93
CA HIS A 435 -2.56 10.91 2.53
C HIS A 435 -1.59 10.27 1.54
N SER A 436 -2.07 9.85 0.37
CA SER A 436 -1.30 9.06 -0.60
C SER A 436 -0.22 9.84 -1.35
N THR A 437 -0.37 11.16 -1.47
CA THR A 437 0.53 12.02 -2.25
C THR A 437 1.42 12.91 -1.37
N ALA A 438 1.07 13.14 -0.11
CA ALA A 438 1.89 13.93 0.81
C ALA A 438 2.25 13.17 2.10
N ALA A 439 1.31 12.98 3.02
CA ALA A 439 1.63 12.55 4.39
C ALA A 439 2.30 11.17 4.47
N PHE A 440 1.83 10.17 3.69
CA PHE A 440 2.42 8.83 3.72
C PHE A 440 3.72 8.74 2.91
N ARG A 441 3.95 9.67 1.99
CA ARG A 441 5.21 9.79 1.23
C ARG A 441 6.33 10.46 2.01
N TYR A 442 6.03 11.09 3.14
CA TYR A 442 7.06 11.54 4.08
C TYR A 442 8.03 10.41 4.43
N PHE A 443 7.50 9.18 4.56
CA PHE A 443 8.28 7.99 4.85
C PHE A 443 9.22 7.52 3.72
N HIS A 444 9.27 8.22 2.57
CA HIS A 444 10.36 8.05 1.62
C HIS A 444 11.73 8.41 2.22
N SER A 445 11.80 9.23 3.28
CA SER A 445 13.06 9.50 4.01
C SER A 445 13.66 8.23 4.64
N LEU A 446 12.84 7.19 4.88
CA LEU A 446 13.24 5.94 5.53
C LEU A 446 13.98 4.97 4.59
N ILE A 447 13.98 5.24 3.29
CA ILE A 447 14.51 4.32 2.27
C ILE A 447 16.03 4.27 2.36
N ALA A 448 16.57 3.08 2.60
CA ALA A 448 18.01 2.84 2.59
C ALA A 448 18.53 2.61 1.17
N GLY A 449 19.57 3.35 0.76
CA GLY A 449 20.19 3.21 -0.57
C GLY A 449 20.97 1.91 -0.78
N TYR A 450 21.27 1.16 0.28
CA TYR A 450 22.03 -0.08 0.22
C TYR A 450 21.34 -1.18 1.01
N LEU A 451 21.20 -2.36 0.43
CA LEU A 451 20.55 -3.52 1.02
C LEU A 451 21.61 -4.52 1.51
N GLN A 452 21.57 -4.83 2.79
CA GLN A 452 22.45 -5.82 3.40
C GLN A 452 21.89 -7.22 3.19
N LEU A 453 22.76 -8.11 2.74
CA LEU A 453 22.53 -9.55 2.71
C LEU A 453 23.03 -10.12 4.04
N ILE A 454 22.12 -10.69 4.84
CA ILE A 454 22.40 -11.13 6.21
C ILE A 454 22.31 -12.65 6.28
N ASN A 455 23.38 -13.31 6.72
CA ASN A 455 23.38 -14.76 6.88
C ASN A 455 22.68 -15.23 8.18
N GLU A 456 22.59 -16.55 8.40
CA GLU A 456 21.91 -17.09 9.57
C GLU A 456 22.54 -16.63 10.90
N GLU A 457 23.87 -16.48 10.98
CA GLU A 457 24.57 -15.96 12.16
C GLU A 457 24.46 -14.44 12.37
N ARG A 458 23.58 -13.76 11.60
CA ARG A 458 23.38 -12.30 11.64
C ARG A 458 24.63 -11.49 11.32
N LYS A 459 25.42 -12.01 10.38
CA LYS A 459 26.56 -11.30 9.79
C LYS A 459 26.19 -10.84 8.39
N SER A 460 26.51 -9.59 8.07
CA SER A 460 26.45 -9.12 6.70
C SER A 460 27.48 -9.86 5.86
N VAL A 461 27.06 -10.44 4.74
CA VAL A 461 28.03 -10.88 3.72
C VAL A 461 28.70 -9.65 3.07
N PRO A 462 29.91 -9.81 2.51
CA PRO A 462 30.61 -8.72 1.83
C PRO A 462 29.80 -8.15 0.66
N PHE A 463 29.88 -6.83 0.43
CA PHE A 463 29.26 -6.08 -0.67
C PHE A 463 27.72 -6.00 -0.60
N PRO A 464 27.15 -4.97 0.04
CA PRO A 464 25.71 -4.74 0.01
C PRO A 464 25.23 -4.40 -1.41
N LEU A 465 23.96 -4.68 -1.69
CA LEU A 465 23.34 -4.35 -2.97
C LEU A 465 23.00 -2.86 -3.00
N ARG A 466 23.52 -2.14 -4.00
CA ARG A 466 23.13 -0.75 -4.25
C ARG A 466 21.72 -0.71 -4.84
N LEU A 467 20.81 0.05 -4.23
CA LEU A 467 19.39 0.09 -4.61
C LEU A 467 19.19 0.42 -6.09
N SER A 468 19.83 1.49 -6.58
CA SER A 468 19.67 1.97 -7.96
C SER A 468 20.12 0.99 -9.04
N ASP A 469 20.97 0.01 -8.70
CA ASP A 469 21.42 -1.01 -9.64
C ASP A 469 20.39 -2.13 -9.84
N TYR A 470 19.44 -2.30 -8.90
CA TYR A 470 18.46 -3.39 -8.87
C TYR A 470 16.99 -2.96 -8.99
N LEU A 471 16.70 -1.67 -9.19
CA LEU A 471 15.35 -1.19 -9.48
C LEU A 471 14.80 -1.82 -10.77
N ASN A 472 13.65 -2.48 -10.69
CA ASN A 472 13.04 -3.29 -11.77
C ASN A 472 13.90 -4.46 -12.25
N LYS A 473 14.82 -4.98 -11.42
CA LYS A 473 15.71 -6.11 -11.74
C LYS A 473 15.68 -7.17 -10.63
N PRO A 474 14.63 -7.99 -10.56
CA PRO A 474 14.44 -8.94 -9.45
C PRO A 474 15.36 -10.17 -9.52
N SER A 475 16.14 -10.35 -10.60
CA SER A 475 17.00 -11.53 -10.83
C SER A 475 18.02 -11.79 -9.74
N ILE A 476 18.38 -10.78 -8.95
CA ILE A 476 19.26 -10.93 -7.80
C ILE A 476 18.67 -11.80 -6.69
N ILE A 477 17.35 -11.87 -6.56
CA ILE A 477 16.65 -12.56 -5.46
C ILE A 477 16.86 -14.08 -5.56
N GLU A 478 16.84 -14.64 -6.77
CA GLU A 478 16.97 -16.09 -6.95
C GLU A 478 18.42 -16.60 -6.85
N LYS A 479 19.41 -15.69 -6.82
CA LYS A 479 20.83 -16.07 -6.76
C LYS A 479 21.22 -16.56 -5.38
N ASN A 480 21.86 -17.72 -5.30
CA ASN A 480 22.38 -18.30 -4.05
C ASN A 480 21.30 -18.29 -2.93
N ASP A 481 21.66 -17.86 -1.73
CA ASP A 481 20.77 -17.72 -0.56
C ASP A 481 20.12 -16.33 -0.48
N ASN A 482 20.16 -15.52 -1.55
CA ASN A 482 19.76 -14.11 -1.46
C ASN A 482 18.31 -13.92 -0.98
N MET A 483 17.39 -14.82 -1.32
CA MET A 483 16.00 -14.78 -0.82
C MET A 483 15.97 -14.72 0.72
N ASP A 484 16.72 -15.59 1.38
CA ASP A 484 16.79 -15.65 2.84
C ASP A 484 17.70 -14.56 3.40
N GLU A 485 18.82 -14.25 2.73
CA GLU A 485 19.72 -13.20 3.17
C GLU A 485 19.06 -11.82 3.17
N LEU A 486 18.22 -11.53 2.17
CA LEU A 486 17.40 -10.33 2.10
C LEU A 486 16.26 -10.38 3.11
N THR A 487 15.65 -11.54 3.34
CA THR A 487 14.60 -11.73 4.34
C THR A 487 15.11 -11.47 5.76
N ARG A 488 16.31 -11.97 6.10
CA ARG A 488 17.00 -11.61 7.37
C ARG A 488 17.42 -10.15 7.37
N GLY A 489 17.83 -9.61 6.21
CA GLY A 489 18.13 -8.19 6.04
C GLY A 489 16.97 -7.27 6.42
N LEU A 490 15.74 -7.61 6.03
CA LEU A 490 14.54 -6.86 6.40
C LEU A 490 14.41 -6.71 7.93
N SER A 491 14.61 -7.76 8.70
CA SER A 491 14.44 -7.74 10.16
C SER A 491 15.72 -7.41 10.94
N PHE A 492 16.85 -7.18 10.27
CA PHE A 492 18.13 -6.91 10.94
C PHE A 492 18.71 -5.55 10.59
N GLN A 493 18.64 -5.17 9.31
CA GLN A 493 19.14 -3.88 8.85
C GLN A 493 18.25 -2.75 9.37
N ALA A 494 18.85 -1.61 9.69
CA ALA A 494 18.11 -0.38 9.99
C ALA A 494 17.40 0.19 8.75
N GLN A 495 16.18 0.70 8.92
CA GLN A 495 15.69 1.75 8.02
C GLN A 495 16.50 3.05 8.24
N LEU A 496 16.35 4.02 7.33
CA LEU A 496 16.85 5.37 7.60
C LEU A 496 15.89 6.12 8.53
N ALA A 497 16.34 7.25 9.07
CA ALA A 497 15.58 8.05 10.00
C ALA A 497 14.40 8.76 9.32
N SER A 498 13.32 8.94 10.10
CA SER A 498 12.24 9.85 9.73
C SER A 498 12.72 11.27 10.03
N ASP A 499 13.16 12.00 9.01
CA ASP A 499 13.64 13.37 9.14
C ASP A 499 13.58 14.09 7.77
N ARG A 500 14.24 15.23 7.64
CA ARG A 500 14.27 16.00 6.38
C ARG A 500 15.32 15.49 5.38
N PHE A 501 16.13 14.52 5.73
CA PHE A 501 17.21 14.03 4.88
C PHE A 501 16.77 12.82 4.06
N PHE A 502 17.41 12.66 2.92
CA PHE A 502 17.11 11.57 2.00
C PHE A 502 18.41 10.90 1.55
N ASP A 503 18.33 9.63 1.17
CA ASP A 503 19.46 8.94 0.58
C ASP A 503 19.67 9.41 -0.88
N GLU A 504 20.92 9.60 -1.29
CA GLU A 504 21.24 10.00 -2.67
C GLU A 504 20.79 8.97 -3.71
N GLU A 505 20.63 7.70 -3.30
CA GLU A 505 20.11 6.64 -4.17
C GLU A 505 18.68 6.91 -4.67
N ILE A 506 17.90 7.73 -3.94
CA ILE A 506 16.55 8.12 -4.34
C ILE A 506 16.42 9.59 -4.75
N THR A 507 17.39 10.46 -4.44
CA THR A 507 17.36 11.89 -4.85
C THR A 507 18.24 12.20 -6.07
N LEU A 508 19.11 11.28 -6.48
CA LEU A 508 19.98 11.44 -7.66
C LEU A 508 20.00 10.22 -8.59
N TYR A 509 19.75 9.03 -8.07
CA TYR A 509 19.97 7.77 -8.80
C TYR A 509 18.71 6.93 -9.02
N LEU A 510 17.52 7.46 -8.65
CA LEU A 510 16.26 6.74 -8.81
C LEU A 510 16.03 6.40 -10.29
N PHE A 511 15.82 5.12 -10.60
CA PHE A 511 15.63 4.60 -11.96
C PHE A 511 16.70 5.05 -12.99
N LYS A 512 17.93 5.37 -12.56
CA LYS A 512 19.01 5.81 -13.48
C LYS A 512 19.30 4.83 -14.62
N GLY A 513 19.08 3.54 -14.38
CA GLY A 513 19.50 2.48 -15.31
C GLY A 513 21.00 2.58 -15.60
N ASN A 514 21.34 2.79 -16.87
CA ASN A 514 22.72 2.95 -17.32
C ASN A 514 23.17 4.43 -17.43
N LYS A 515 22.31 5.38 -17.07
CA LYS A 515 22.62 6.82 -17.09
C LYS A 515 23.46 7.20 -15.85
N PRO A 516 24.25 8.28 -15.92
CA PRO A 516 25.04 8.75 -14.77
C PRO A 516 24.16 9.26 -13.61
N LEU A 517 23.01 9.84 -13.94
CA LEU A 517 22.00 10.33 -12.99
C LEU A 517 20.62 9.80 -13.39
N GLY A 518 19.76 9.66 -12.40
CA GLY A 518 18.36 9.27 -12.53
C GLY A 518 17.43 10.41 -12.12
N GLU A 519 16.32 10.06 -11.51
CA GLU A 519 15.31 10.98 -11.01
C GLU A 519 15.59 11.37 -9.54
N ASP A 520 14.97 12.47 -9.12
CA ASP A 520 14.92 12.91 -7.73
C ASP A 520 13.50 12.64 -7.18
N LEU A 521 13.34 11.59 -6.36
CA LEU A 521 12.05 11.20 -5.79
C LEU A 521 11.40 12.33 -5.02
N ARG A 522 12.20 13.09 -4.26
CA ARG A 522 11.68 14.16 -3.42
C ARG A 522 11.17 15.32 -4.28
N ALA A 523 11.90 15.68 -5.34
CA ALA A 523 11.43 16.66 -6.30
C ALA A 523 10.19 16.17 -7.06
N VAL A 524 10.09 14.87 -7.37
CA VAL A 524 8.90 14.24 -7.97
C VAL A 524 7.69 14.34 -7.04
N ASP A 525 7.86 14.13 -5.73
CA ASP A 525 6.77 14.26 -4.75
C ASP A 525 6.25 15.71 -4.66
N ILE A 526 7.15 16.70 -4.69
CA ILE A 526 6.77 18.13 -4.72
C ILE A 526 6.06 18.47 -6.03
N GLN A 527 6.55 17.99 -7.16
CA GLN A 527 5.90 18.19 -8.46
C GLN A 527 4.50 17.53 -8.48
N ARG A 528 4.36 16.33 -7.90
CA ARG A 528 3.11 15.58 -7.83
C ARG A 528 2.09 16.23 -6.88
N ASN A 529 2.54 16.86 -5.79
CA ASN A 529 1.69 17.70 -4.93
C ASN A 529 0.94 18.76 -5.77
N ARG A 530 1.66 19.47 -6.62
CA ARG A 530 1.11 20.56 -7.47
C ARG A 530 0.24 20.02 -8.60
N ASP A 531 0.65 18.90 -9.20
CA ASP A 531 -0.16 18.20 -10.21
C ASP A 531 -1.52 17.74 -9.67
N HIS A 532 -1.54 17.26 -8.43
CA HIS A 532 -2.75 16.80 -7.74
C HIS A 532 -3.58 17.94 -7.13
N GLY A 533 -3.09 19.19 -7.24
CA GLY A 533 -3.74 20.36 -6.67
C GLY A 533 -4.04 20.18 -5.18
N LEU A 534 -3.08 19.67 -4.40
CA LEU A 534 -3.29 19.56 -2.95
C LEU A 534 -3.38 20.97 -2.35
N ALA A 535 -4.22 21.15 -1.33
CA ALA A 535 -4.26 22.40 -0.56
C ALA A 535 -2.89 22.70 0.07
N SER A 536 -2.64 23.97 0.38
CA SER A 536 -1.33 24.39 0.90
C SER A 536 -1.06 23.77 2.27
N TYR A 537 0.22 23.78 2.68
CA TYR A 537 0.59 23.44 4.05
C TYR A 537 -0.19 24.28 5.07
N ASN A 538 -0.39 25.57 4.79
CA ASN A 538 -1.06 26.48 5.72
C ASN A 538 -2.58 26.22 5.85
N ASP A 539 -3.23 25.80 4.75
CA ASP A 539 -4.63 25.35 4.80
C ASP A 539 -4.76 24.10 5.67
N PHE A 540 -3.79 23.18 5.58
CA PHE A 540 -3.77 21.99 6.42
C PHE A 540 -3.44 22.28 7.88
N ARG A 541 -2.57 23.25 8.16
CA ARG A 541 -2.36 23.72 9.54
C ARG A 541 -3.67 24.20 10.17
N GLU A 542 -4.45 24.98 9.43
CA GLU A 542 -5.76 25.46 9.88
C GLU A 542 -6.75 24.30 10.08
N TYR A 543 -6.85 23.39 9.11
CA TYR A 543 -7.67 22.17 9.22
C TYR A 543 -7.29 21.31 10.45
N CYS A 544 -6.00 21.21 10.75
CA CYS A 544 -5.46 20.44 11.87
C CYS A 544 -5.44 21.21 13.20
N ASN A 545 -6.08 22.39 13.28
CA ASN A 545 -6.14 23.25 14.47
C ASN A 545 -4.77 23.75 14.97
N LEU A 546 -3.78 23.91 14.09
CA LEU A 546 -2.45 24.46 14.41
C LEU A 546 -2.35 25.97 14.19
N GLY A 547 -3.42 26.58 13.66
CA GLY A 547 -3.46 27.99 13.30
C GLY A 547 -2.78 28.26 11.96
N ARG A 548 -3.37 29.19 11.21
CA ARG A 548 -2.83 29.67 9.94
C ARG A 548 -1.70 30.68 10.19
N ALA A 549 -0.53 30.43 9.63
CA ALA A 549 0.60 31.36 9.64
C ALA A 549 0.29 32.60 8.77
N LYS A 550 0.54 33.79 9.30
CA LYS A 550 0.42 35.07 8.58
C LYS A 550 1.78 35.59 8.15
N ASP A 551 2.82 35.23 8.88
CA ASP A 551 4.21 35.48 8.52
C ASP A 551 5.08 34.23 8.70
N TRP A 552 6.34 34.30 8.27
CA TRP A 552 7.25 33.17 8.31
C TRP A 552 7.57 32.69 9.72
N ASN A 553 7.58 33.58 10.72
CA ASN A 553 7.93 33.23 12.09
C ASN A 553 6.80 32.48 12.80
N ASP A 554 5.56 32.57 12.30
CA ASP A 554 4.44 31.78 12.81
C ASP A 554 4.65 30.26 12.64
N PHE A 555 5.56 29.82 11.77
CA PHE A 555 5.96 28.40 11.66
C PHE A 555 6.92 27.93 12.76
N SER A 556 7.37 28.81 13.66
CA SER A 556 8.34 28.49 14.72
C SER A 556 7.82 27.55 15.81
N ASP A 557 6.53 27.21 15.76
CA ASP A 557 5.91 26.23 16.66
C ASP A 557 6.37 24.79 16.39
N TYR A 558 6.63 24.44 15.12
CA TYR A 558 7.09 23.10 14.73
C TYR A 558 8.24 23.09 13.71
N ILE A 559 8.59 24.21 13.08
CA ILE A 559 9.65 24.25 12.08
C ILE A 559 10.86 25.02 12.63
N SER A 560 12.05 24.42 12.52
CA SER A 560 13.29 25.07 12.98
C SER A 560 13.55 26.40 12.26
N TYR A 561 14.15 27.37 12.97
CA TYR A 561 14.45 28.69 12.42
C TYR A 561 15.27 28.65 11.11
N ASP A 562 16.25 27.74 10.99
CA ASP A 562 17.04 27.55 9.76
C ASP A 562 16.15 27.16 8.56
N ASN A 563 15.21 26.23 8.78
CA ASN A 563 14.26 25.82 7.74
C ASN A 563 13.26 26.95 7.41
N ILE A 564 12.83 27.74 8.40
CA ILE A 564 11.98 28.91 8.16
C ILE A 564 12.68 29.92 7.24
N GLN A 565 13.96 30.22 7.49
CA GLN A 565 14.72 31.14 6.62
C GLN A 565 14.86 30.60 5.20
N LYS A 566 15.06 29.30 5.04
CA LYS A 566 15.09 28.66 3.71
C LYS A 566 13.73 28.71 3.01
N LEU A 567 12.64 28.43 3.71
CA LEU A 567 11.28 28.57 3.18
C LEU A 567 11.03 30.01 2.70
N ALA A 568 11.36 31.01 3.53
CA ALA A 568 11.21 32.43 3.20
C ALA A 568 12.08 32.87 2.01
N SER A 569 13.18 32.17 1.74
CA SER A 569 14.03 32.43 0.57
C SER A 569 13.53 31.76 -0.72
N LEU A 570 12.66 30.75 -0.61
CA LEU A 570 12.17 29.95 -1.73
C LEU A 570 10.74 30.31 -2.15
N TYR A 571 9.86 30.54 -1.16
CA TYR A 571 8.44 30.81 -1.36
C TYR A 571 8.14 32.29 -1.09
N ALA A 572 7.18 32.87 -1.80
CA ALA A 572 6.84 34.29 -1.66
C ALA A 572 5.98 34.55 -0.41
N HIS A 573 5.13 33.60 -0.02
CA HIS A 573 4.23 33.71 1.13
C HIS A 573 4.05 32.36 1.85
N PRO A 574 3.76 32.30 3.18
CA PRO A 574 3.45 31.06 3.89
C PRO A 574 2.35 30.19 3.24
N ASP A 575 1.39 30.82 2.57
CA ASP A 575 0.31 30.14 1.83
C ASP A 575 0.77 29.44 0.55
N ASP A 576 1.99 29.73 0.08
CA ASP A 576 2.57 29.09 -1.10
C ASP A 576 3.28 27.77 -0.78
N VAL A 577 3.50 27.45 0.50
CA VAL A 577 4.26 26.27 0.91
C VAL A 577 3.48 25.00 0.57
N ASP A 578 4.06 24.17 -0.31
CA ASP A 578 3.49 22.88 -0.68
C ASP A 578 3.28 22.00 0.57
N LEU A 579 2.13 21.31 0.68
CA LEU A 579 1.82 20.43 1.81
C LEU A 579 2.92 19.41 2.08
N THR A 580 3.43 18.77 1.02
CA THR A 580 4.50 17.79 1.15
C THR A 580 5.78 18.42 1.72
N VAL A 581 6.03 19.71 1.49
CA VAL A 581 7.23 20.42 1.97
C VAL A 581 7.06 20.82 3.43
N GLY A 582 6.02 21.59 3.74
CA GLY A 582 5.83 22.11 5.10
C GLY A 582 5.67 20.99 6.14
N GLY A 583 4.82 19.99 5.85
CA GLY A 583 4.60 18.87 6.78
C GLY A 583 5.85 18.00 7.01
N SER A 584 6.79 17.95 6.06
CA SER A 584 8.04 17.18 6.20
C SER A 584 9.09 17.90 7.06
N LEU A 585 8.91 19.20 7.33
CA LEU A 585 9.85 20.02 8.10
C LEU A 585 9.43 20.20 9.55
N GLU A 586 8.23 19.75 9.91
CA GLU A 586 7.72 19.78 11.27
C GLU A 586 8.52 18.83 12.19
N GLU A 587 8.82 19.30 13.39
CA GLU A 587 9.26 18.47 14.50
C GLU A 587 8.18 17.43 14.83
N HIS A 588 8.63 16.21 15.12
CA HIS A 588 7.72 15.11 15.38
C HIS A 588 6.94 15.28 16.68
N VAL A 589 5.69 14.85 16.65
CA VAL A 589 4.92 14.68 17.88
C VAL A 589 5.60 13.58 18.73
N PRO A 590 5.79 13.78 20.05
CA PRO A 590 6.46 12.77 20.88
C PRO A 590 5.85 11.38 20.77
N GLY A 591 6.68 10.40 20.41
CA GLY A 591 6.26 9.00 20.24
C GLY A 591 5.71 8.64 18.86
N THR A 592 5.73 9.59 17.91
CA THR A 592 5.36 9.36 16.50
C THR A 592 6.58 9.57 15.60
N LEU A 593 6.43 9.27 14.31
CA LEU A 593 7.41 9.54 13.25
C LEU A 593 6.91 10.64 12.31
N SER A 594 6.12 11.59 12.78
CA SER A 594 5.59 12.66 11.95
C SER A 594 5.22 13.89 12.78
N GLY A 595 5.30 15.06 12.13
CA GLY A 595 4.77 16.30 12.68
C GLY A 595 3.24 16.29 12.80
N PRO A 596 2.67 17.25 13.55
CA PRO A 596 1.24 17.28 13.84
C PRO A 596 0.34 17.35 12.60
N THR A 597 0.76 18.03 11.52
CA THR A 597 -0.05 18.14 10.30
C THR A 597 -0.19 16.80 9.61
N PHE A 598 0.93 16.11 9.37
CA PHE A 598 0.89 14.77 8.78
C PHE A 598 0.25 13.75 9.71
N LEU A 599 0.51 13.82 11.02
CA LEU A 599 -0.15 12.94 11.99
C LEU A 599 -1.67 13.05 11.92
N SER A 600 -2.23 14.26 11.85
CA SER A 600 -3.67 14.49 11.69
C SER A 600 -4.25 13.82 10.44
N ILE A 601 -3.61 14.00 9.28
CA ILE A 601 -4.02 13.37 8.01
C ILE A 601 -3.93 11.83 8.09
N LEU A 602 -2.84 11.31 8.68
CA LEU A 602 -2.62 9.88 8.81
C LEU A 602 -3.66 9.23 9.73
N LEU A 603 -3.96 9.85 10.88
CA LEU A 603 -4.97 9.34 11.81
C LEU A 603 -6.35 9.28 11.16
N GLU A 604 -6.75 10.33 10.42
CA GLU A 604 -8.02 10.35 9.69
C GLU A 604 -8.07 9.25 8.62
N GLN A 605 -6.99 9.06 7.83
CA GLN A 605 -6.97 7.99 6.84
C GLN A 605 -7.14 6.61 7.46
N PHE A 606 -6.33 6.26 8.46
CA PHE A 606 -6.36 4.91 9.04
C PHE A 606 -7.63 4.66 9.85
N TYR A 607 -8.25 5.70 10.43
CA TYR A 607 -9.59 5.59 10.99
C TYR A 607 -10.61 5.19 9.91
N ARG A 608 -10.64 5.91 8.79
CA ARG A 608 -11.59 5.65 7.68
C ARG A 608 -11.38 4.30 7.01
N THR A 609 -10.13 3.90 6.79
CA THR A 609 -9.78 2.62 6.19
C THR A 609 -10.30 1.45 7.02
N ARG A 610 -10.27 1.54 8.36
CA ARG A 610 -10.85 0.51 9.24
C ARG A 610 -12.37 0.61 9.32
N VAL A 611 -12.88 1.78 9.72
CA VAL A 611 -14.29 1.98 10.09
C VAL A 611 -15.21 1.91 8.87
N GLY A 612 -14.72 2.30 7.69
CA GLY A 612 -15.45 2.20 6.43
C GLY A 612 -15.37 0.82 5.77
N ASP A 613 -14.67 -0.16 6.35
CA ASP A 613 -14.53 -1.51 5.80
C ASP A 613 -15.47 -2.50 6.49
N ARG A 614 -16.55 -2.90 5.80
CA ARG A 614 -17.52 -3.90 6.29
C ARG A 614 -16.88 -5.24 6.60
N PHE A 615 -15.79 -5.56 5.94
CA PHE A 615 -15.08 -6.83 6.05
C PHE A 615 -13.85 -6.74 6.97
N TRP A 616 -13.67 -5.64 7.73
CA TRP A 616 -12.61 -5.51 8.72
C TRP A 616 -12.54 -6.76 9.60
N TYR A 617 -11.35 -7.35 9.77
CA TYR A 617 -11.23 -8.70 10.30
C TYR A 617 -11.78 -8.91 11.72
N GLU A 618 -11.89 -7.84 12.52
CA GLU A 618 -12.42 -7.88 13.90
C GLU A 618 -13.94 -7.74 13.98
N THR A 619 -14.64 -7.59 12.85
CA THR A 619 -16.10 -7.45 12.82
C THR A 619 -16.80 -8.70 13.38
N GLY A 620 -17.90 -8.48 14.08
CA GLY A 620 -18.84 -9.49 14.57
C GLY A 620 -20.11 -9.60 13.73
N ASP A 621 -20.15 -9.02 12.53
CA ASP A 621 -21.26 -9.19 11.58
C ASP A 621 -21.40 -10.69 11.20
N PRO A 622 -22.53 -11.35 11.49
CA PRO A 622 -22.71 -12.79 11.27
C PRO A 622 -22.54 -13.23 9.82
N ASP A 623 -22.68 -12.32 8.84
CA ASP A 623 -22.53 -12.64 7.42
C ASP A 623 -21.04 -12.77 7.01
N VAL A 624 -20.12 -12.12 7.73
CA VAL A 624 -18.69 -11.97 7.35
C VAL A 624 -17.68 -12.19 8.47
N ALA A 625 -18.11 -12.35 9.72
CA ALA A 625 -17.23 -12.47 10.88
C ALA A 625 -16.44 -13.78 10.91
N PHE A 626 -15.23 -13.73 11.43
CA PHE A 626 -14.54 -14.92 11.93
C PHE A 626 -15.21 -15.36 13.24
N THR A 627 -15.13 -16.64 13.61
CA THR A 627 -15.52 -17.03 14.97
C THR A 627 -14.59 -16.36 15.99
N LYS A 628 -15.01 -16.24 17.27
CA LYS A 628 -14.15 -15.64 18.29
C LYS A 628 -12.83 -16.40 18.47
N GLU A 629 -12.88 -17.72 18.32
CA GLU A 629 -11.71 -18.59 18.39
C GLU A 629 -10.78 -18.36 17.20
N GLN A 630 -11.32 -18.28 15.98
CA GLN A 630 -10.56 -17.92 14.78
C GLN A 630 -9.92 -16.52 14.89
N LEU A 631 -10.68 -15.53 15.36
CA LEU A 631 -10.20 -14.16 15.57
C LEU A 631 -9.05 -14.11 16.58
N LYS A 632 -9.14 -14.90 17.66
CA LYS A 632 -8.07 -15.01 18.66
C LYS A 632 -6.78 -15.57 18.04
N GLU A 633 -6.88 -16.51 17.11
CA GLU A 633 -5.72 -17.05 16.40
C GLU A 633 -5.13 -16.04 15.41
N ILE A 634 -5.96 -15.32 14.64
CA ILE A 634 -5.50 -14.25 13.72
C ILE A 634 -4.71 -13.18 14.46
N ARG A 635 -5.11 -12.81 15.68
CA ARG A 635 -4.40 -11.84 16.53
C ARG A 635 -3.00 -12.29 17.00
N LYS A 636 -2.52 -13.47 16.58
CA LYS A 636 -1.14 -13.93 16.75
C LYS A 636 -0.25 -13.66 15.54
N ALA A 637 -0.84 -13.26 14.41
CA ALA A 637 -0.09 -12.94 13.19
C ALA A 637 0.98 -11.88 13.50
N SER A 638 2.18 -12.08 12.97
CA SER A 638 3.29 -11.14 13.15
C SER A 638 4.16 -11.11 11.91
N ILE A 639 4.83 -9.97 11.66
CA ILE A 639 5.78 -9.88 10.54
C ILE A 639 6.87 -10.96 10.69
N SER A 640 7.36 -11.18 11.91
CA SER A 640 8.37 -12.19 12.19
C SER A 640 7.94 -13.60 11.81
N LYS A 641 6.69 -13.96 12.13
CA LYS A 641 6.16 -15.28 11.80
C LYS A 641 5.92 -15.45 10.30
N LEU A 642 5.44 -14.40 9.62
CA LEU A 642 5.32 -14.37 8.16
C LEU A 642 6.68 -14.64 7.48
N LEU A 643 7.74 -13.96 7.93
CA LEU A 643 9.10 -14.19 7.41
C LEU A 643 9.60 -15.62 7.69
N CYS A 644 9.39 -16.13 8.91
CA CYS A 644 9.77 -17.49 9.30
C CYS A 644 9.07 -18.58 8.48
N ASN A 645 7.76 -18.45 8.26
CA ASN A 645 6.96 -19.50 7.63
C ASN A 645 7.20 -19.60 6.11
N ASN A 646 7.76 -18.55 5.48
CA ASN A 646 7.78 -18.41 4.02
C ASN A 646 9.17 -18.20 3.40
N GLY A 647 10.21 -17.98 4.22
CA GLY A 647 11.60 -18.09 3.79
C GLY A 647 11.98 -19.53 3.45
N ASP A 648 13.09 -19.73 2.74
CA ASP A 648 13.55 -21.05 2.31
C ASP A 648 14.13 -21.87 3.49
N ASN A 649 14.89 -21.23 4.39
CA ASN A 649 15.58 -21.81 5.55
C ASN A 649 15.84 -20.76 6.66
N ILE A 650 14.80 -20.01 7.03
CA ILE A 650 14.84 -19.06 8.16
C ILE A 650 14.58 -19.82 9.47
N GLN A 651 15.56 -19.85 10.38
CA GLN A 651 15.47 -20.64 11.63
C GLN A 651 15.24 -19.78 12.87
N LEU A 652 15.84 -18.59 12.87
CA LEU A 652 15.73 -17.64 13.97
C LEU A 652 15.05 -16.36 13.51
N MET A 653 14.24 -15.76 14.38
CA MET A 653 13.70 -14.41 14.21
C MET A 653 13.35 -13.83 15.59
N GLN A 654 13.51 -12.52 15.76
CA GLN A 654 13.04 -11.84 16.97
C GLN A 654 11.51 -11.77 17.01
N ARG A 655 10.92 -11.58 18.18
CA ARG A 655 9.44 -11.55 18.31
C ARG A 655 8.82 -10.35 17.60
N LYS A 656 9.45 -9.18 17.70
CA LYS A 656 9.00 -7.96 17.03
C LYS A 656 9.90 -7.67 15.83
N GLY A 657 9.51 -8.10 14.65
CA GLY A 657 10.37 -8.03 13.46
C GLY A 657 10.61 -6.62 12.92
N PHE A 658 9.75 -5.66 13.27
CA PHE A 658 9.96 -4.24 12.98
C PHE A 658 10.94 -3.54 13.93
N GLU A 659 11.28 -4.15 15.06
CA GLU A 659 12.23 -3.62 16.04
C GLU A 659 13.55 -4.42 16.00
N PHE A 660 14.66 -3.78 16.34
CA PHE A 660 15.96 -4.44 16.37
C PHE A 660 16.03 -5.58 17.38
N VAL A 661 16.95 -6.52 17.10
CA VAL A 661 17.39 -7.52 18.07
C VAL A 661 18.03 -6.81 19.26
N SER A 662 17.58 -7.13 20.46
CA SER A 662 18.09 -6.58 21.72
C SER A 662 17.84 -7.55 22.87
N ASP A 663 18.29 -7.23 24.08
CA ASP A 663 17.98 -8.02 25.28
C ASP A 663 16.45 -8.12 25.54
N LEU A 664 15.68 -7.12 25.13
CA LEU A 664 14.21 -7.09 25.25
C LEU A 664 13.49 -7.70 24.04
N ASN A 665 14.19 -7.90 22.93
CA ASN A 665 13.68 -8.48 21.70
C ASN A 665 14.70 -9.48 21.12
N PRO A 666 15.06 -10.55 21.88
CA PRO A 666 16.11 -11.46 21.46
C PRO A 666 15.64 -12.31 20.28
N LEU A 667 16.60 -12.87 19.54
CA LEU A 667 16.31 -13.91 18.56
C LEU A 667 15.69 -15.12 19.27
N ALA A 668 14.62 -15.65 18.68
CA ALA A 668 13.97 -16.89 19.10
C ALA A 668 13.92 -17.86 17.91
N LYS A 669 13.74 -19.15 18.18
CA LYS A 669 13.48 -20.11 17.11
C LYS A 669 12.13 -19.83 16.48
N CYS A 670 12.03 -19.97 15.17
CA CYS A 670 10.76 -19.80 14.44
C CYS A 670 9.64 -20.74 14.93
N THR A 671 10.00 -21.89 15.54
CA THR A 671 9.06 -22.82 16.18
C THR A 671 8.47 -22.31 17.50
N ASP A 672 9.15 -21.38 18.15
CA ASP A 672 8.78 -20.86 19.48
C ASP A 672 8.00 -19.53 19.35
N LEU A 673 7.92 -18.98 18.13
CA LEU A 673 7.08 -17.82 17.83
C LEU A 673 5.60 -18.24 17.76
N PRO A 674 4.67 -17.39 18.22
CA PRO A 674 3.25 -17.63 18.05
C PRO A 674 2.89 -17.88 16.58
N ASP A 675 2.05 -18.88 16.35
CA ASP A 675 1.51 -19.24 15.03
C ASP A 675 -0.01 -19.31 15.10
N ILE A 676 -0.66 -19.16 13.96
CA ILE A 676 -2.11 -19.30 13.84
C ILE A 676 -2.46 -20.78 13.82
N ASP A 677 -3.31 -21.22 14.74
CA ASP A 677 -3.84 -22.57 14.72
C ASP A 677 -4.98 -22.70 13.68
N LEU A 678 -4.63 -23.16 12.48
CA LEU A 678 -5.56 -23.36 11.37
C LEU A 678 -6.52 -24.53 11.59
N SER A 679 -6.35 -25.36 12.63
CA SER A 679 -7.31 -26.44 12.94
C SER A 679 -8.72 -25.90 13.25
N LEU A 680 -8.82 -24.64 13.68
CA LEU A 680 -10.08 -23.93 13.93
C LEU A 680 -10.86 -23.57 12.65
N TRP A 681 -10.31 -23.84 11.47
CA TRP A 681 -11.01 -23.73 10.18
C TRP A 681 -11.51 -25.09 9.67
N LYS A 682 -11.40 -26.17 10.44
CA LYS A 682 -12.00 -27.46 10.08
C LYS A 682 -13.53 -27.36 10.07
N ASP A 683 -14.15 -27.70 8.94
CA ASP A 683 -15.61 -27.73 8.76
C ASP A 683 -16.15 -29.15 8.94
N TYR A 684 -16.89 -29.34 10.03
CA TYR A 684 -17.47 -30.63 10.42
C TYR A 684 -18.81 -30.94 9.74
N ARG A 685 -19.34 -30.06 8.87
CA ARG A 685 -20.66 -30.25 8.25
C ARG A 685 -20.77 -31.51 7.37
N SER A 686 -19.67 -31.99 6.80
CA SER A 686 -19.63 -33.25 6.05
C SER A 686 -19.70 -34.49 6.96
N GLU A 687 -19.18 -34.43 8.19
CA GLU A 687 -19.27 -35.53 9.17
C GLU A 687 -20.70 -35.71 9.69
N GLY A 688 -21.44 -34.60 9.85
CA GLY A 688 -22.86 -34.62 10.25
C GLY A 688 -23.78 -35.27 9.21
N ASN A 689 -23.59 -34.98 7.92
CA ASN A 689 -24.39 -35.60 6.85
C ASN A 689 -24.16 -37.12 6.75
N ASN A 690 -22.94 -37.59 6.99
CA ASN A 690 -22.65 -39.04 7.04
C ASN A 690 -23.32 -39.73 8.23
N ILE A 691 -23.48 -39.05 9.37
CA ILE A 691 -24.22 -39.58 10.52
C ILE A 691 -25.72 -39.65 10.22
N TYR A 692 -26.31 -38.63 9.61
CA TYR A 692 -27.73 -38.66 9.22
C TYR A 692 -28.01 -39.71 8.15
N GLN A 693 -27.11 -39.87 7.17
CA GLN A 693 -27.20 -40.93 6.15
C GLN A 693 -27.08 -42.32 6.79
N SER A 694 -26.12 -42.50 7.70
CA SER A 694 -25.93 -43.74 8.47
C SER A 694 -27.16 -44.09 9.32
N ILE A 695 -27.76 -43.11 9.99
CA ILE A 695 -28.99 -43.30 10.78
C ILE A 695 -30.17 -43.63 9.84
N PHE A 696 -30.30 -42.93 8.72
CA PHE A 696 -31.33 -43.19 7.72
C PHE A 696 -31.22 -44.60 7.12
N ASP A 697 -30.00 -45.04 6.80
CA ASP A 697 -29.72 -46.38 6.27
C ASP A 697 -29.98 -47.46 7.33
N TYR A 698 -29.63 -47.20 8.60
CA TYR A 698 -29.97 -48.08 9.71
C TYR A 698 -31.48 -48.25 9.88
N TYR A 699 -32.25 -47.15 9.90
CA TYR A 699 -33.71 -47.21 9.99
C TYR A 699 -34.35 -47.87 8.76
N THR A 700 -33.78 -47.67 7.57
CA THR A 700 -34.27 -48.28 6.34
C THR A 700 -34.03 -49.79 6.33
N ASN A 701 -32.87 -50.25 6.80
CA ASN A 701 -32.55 -51.67 6.95
C ASN A 701 -33.41 -52.33 8.04
N LEU A 702 -33.59 -51.68 9.19
CA LEU A 702 -34.47 -52.18 10.27
C LEU A 702 -35.92 -52.34 9.77
N LYS A 703 -36.41 -51.38 8.97
CA LYS A 703 -37.75 -51.45 8.37
C LYS A 703 -37.89 -52.57 7.34
N ASN A 704 -36.82 -52.91 6.63
CA ASN A 704 -36.80 -54.03 5.68
C ASN A 704 -36.71 -55.39 6.40
N GLU A 705 -35.96 -55.49 7.50
CA GLU A 705 -35.94 -56.68 8.36
C GLU A 705 -37.28 -56.93 9.05
N ILE A 706 -37.95 -55.89 9.55
CA ILE A 706 -39.28 -56.05 10.14
C ILE A 706 -40.29 -56.52 9.08
N LYS A 707 -40.16 -56.05 7.83
CA LYS A 707 -40.99 -56.51 6.70
C LYS A 707 -40.69 -57.93 6.22
N SER A 708 -39.55 -58.52 6.57
CA SER A 708 -39.25 -59.92 6.23
C SER A 708 -39.66 -60.90 7.33
N ILE A 709 -40.07 -60.39 8.50
CA ILE A 709 -40.54 -61.15 9.66
C ILE A 709 -42.08 -61.28 9.69
N PHE A 710 -42.79 -60.41 8.97
CA PHE A 710 -44.23 -60.51 8.69
C PHE A 710 -44.45 -60.96 7.25
#